data_AF-A0A315VY68-F1
#
_entry.id   AF-A0A315VY68-F1
#
_cell.length_a   1.000
_cell.length_b   1.000
_cell.length_c   1.000
_cell.angle_alpha   90.00
_cell.angle_beta   90.00
_cell.angle_gamma   90.00
#
_symmetry.space_group_name_H-M   'P 1'
#
loop_
_entity.id
_entity.type
_entity.pdbx_description
1 polymer ?
#
loop_
_entity_poly.entity_id
_entity_poly.type
_entity_poly.pdbx_seq_one_letter_code
_entity_poly.pdbx_strand_id
1 'polypeptide(L)'
;MGVPAFFRWLSRKYPSIIVHCVEEKGKECNGVRIPVDTTKPNPNEVEFDNLYLDMNGIIHPCTHPEDKPAPKNEDEMMVAIFEYIDRLFNIVRPRRVLYMAIDGVAPRAKMNQQRSRRFRASKEGAELTEEKNRMREEVIQRGGYLPPEEIKERFDSNCITPGTEFMDNLAQCLRYYVAERLSNDPGWKNVAVFLSDASVPGEGEHKIMDFIRRQRAQPNHDPNTHHCLCGADGKTSVSVGPGSSPGSSPGSSPGSSPGSSPGSTVVLLCSPADLIMLGLATHEPNFTIIREEFKPNKPRPCSLCGQTGHEIKDCQGVARQKQGEHDEFAGAMPAAEQEFIFIRLCVLREYLSRELTMASLPFPFDFERSVDDWVFMCFFVGNDFLPHLPSLEIREGAIDRLVSIYKDVVHKTGGYLTQNGFVNLERVEMIMQAVGVAEDNIFRKRKEDDENFKRRNKEKRKRMKAEQQGPAFMTSGQFAPQALGRRDRPEPVHNARYQAYDMRMQSVEQHNKDAAQSLKSMMRNGGRSSAGVSDGTDRGVKRKTEDSDSEPEPEDNVRLWEDGWKQRYYKTKFDVDVSDDGFRKKVVRSYVEGLCWVLRYYYQGCASWKWFFPFHYAPFASDFRDIQGMFSEFEKDTKPVRRFWVYRVGSEPLAGPVLTRSADLFSSSLWSS
;
A
#
# COMPACT_ATOMS: atom_id res chain seq x y z
N MET A 1 -0.69 5.59 -6.60
CA MET A 1 -1.05 5.93 -5.21
C MET A 1 -1.31 4.68 -4.41
N GLY A 2 -0.61 4.52 -3.29
CA GLY A 2 -1.02 3.56 -2.29
C GLY A 2 -1.69 4.29 -1.13
N VAL A 3 -2.68 3.64 -0.53
CA VAL A 3 -3.19 3.89 0.83
C VAL A 3 -2.13 4.40 1.83
N PRO A 4 -0.89 3.87 1.87
CA PRO A 4 0.10 4.31 2.85
C PRO A 4 0.69 5.67 2.49
N ALA A 5 0.66 6.08 1.22
CA ALA A 5 1.19 7.37 0.80
C ALA A 5 0.29 8.51 1.31
N PHE A 6 -1.04 8.35 1.24
CA PHE A 6 -1.98 9.33 1.78
C PHE A 6 -1.87 9.42 3.30
N PHE A 7 -1.99 8.28 4.01
CA PHE A 7 -1.90 8.29 5.47
C PHE A 7 -0.55 8.82 5.96
N ARG A 8 0.56 8.49 5.28
CA ARG A 8 1.90 9.02 5.60
C ARG A 8 2.03 10.51 5.35
N TRP A 9 1.42 11.03 4.28
CA TRP A 9 1.37 12.47 4.04
C TRP A 9 0.55 13.15 5.14
N LEU A 10 -0.63 12.62 5.46
CA LEU A 10 -1.53 13.15 6.46
C LEU A 10 -0.90 13.15 7.86
N SER A 11 -0.27 12.04 8.27
CA SER A 11 0.37 11.91 9.58
C SER A 11 1.59 12.81 9.74
N ARG A 12 2.29 13.11 8.64
CA ARG A 12 3.41 14.09 8.65
C ARG A 12 2.90 15.51 8.71
N LYS A 13 1.82 15.83 8.00
CA LYS A 13 1.27 17.19 7.92
C LYS A 13 0.46 17.57 9.16
N TYR A 14 -0.31 16.63 9.69
CA TYR A 14 -1.21 16.82 10.84
C TYR A 14 -0.94 15.76 11.93
N PRO A 15 0.22 15.81 12.61
CA PRO A 15 0.62 14.74 13.53
C PRO A 15 -0.34 14.55 14.71
N SER A 16 -0.99 15.62 15.19
CA SER A 16 -1.87 15.59 16.37
C SER A 16 -3.20 14.87 16.18
N ILE A 17 -3.54 14.46 14.94
CA ILE A 17 -4.73 13.66 14.68
C ILE A 17 -4.57 12.21 15.17
N ILE A 18 -3.32 11.74 15.35
CA ILE A 18 -3.01 10.36 15.74
C ILE A 18 -2.80 10.29 17.25
N VAL A 19 -3.46 9.33 17.90
CA VAL A 19 -3.30 9.02 19.33
C VAL A 19 -3.20 7.51 19.49
N HIS A 20 -2.29 7.01 20.31
CA HIS A 20 -2.22 5.58 20.62
C HIS A 20 -3.36 5.17 21.53
N CYS A 21 -3.97 4.02 21.24
CA CYS A 21 -5.01 3.47 22.09
C CYS A 21 -4.43 2.91 23.38
N VAL A 22 -5.10 3.19 24.50
CA VAL A 22 -4.86 2.57 25.80
C VAL A 22 -5.71 1.31 25.87
N GLU A 23 -5.03 0.15 25.91
CA GLU A 23 -5.66 -1.17 25.99
C GLU A 23 -5.54 -1.73 27.42
N GLU A 24 -6.68 -1.95 28.08
CA GLU A 24 -6.70 -2.74 29.31
C GLU A 24 -6.59 -4.23 28.98
N LYS A 25 -5.65 -4.93 29.61
CA LYS A 25 -5.50 -6.38 29.46
C LYS A 25 -6.22 -7.12 30.59
N GLY A 26 -6.87 -8.24 30.24
CA GLY A 26 -7.45 -9.15 31.23
C GLY A 26 -6.39 -9.63 32.22
N LYS A 27 -6.74 -9.71 33.50
CA LYS A 27 -5.82 -10.11 34.56
C LYS A 27 -5.93 -11.61 34.78
N GLU A 28 -4.81 -12.29 34.96
CA GLU A 28 -4.82 -13.69 35.37
C GLU A 28 -4.68 -13.76 36.90
N CYS A 29 -5.62 -14.44 37.56
CA CYS A 29 -5.60 -14.65 39.01
C CYS A 29 -5.87 -16.13 39.29
N ASN A 30 -4.90 -16.83 39.89
CA ASN A 30 -4.99 -18.25 40.23
C ASN A 30 -5.35 -19.17 39.04
N GLY A 31 -4.83 -18.90 37.84
CA GLY A 31 -5.14 -19.66 36.62
C GLY A 31 -6.52 -19.38 36.01
N VAL A 32 -7.28 -18.43 36.57
CA VAL A 32 -8.54 -17.93 36.01
C VAL A 32 -8.27 -16.57 35.36
N ARG A 33 -8.55 -16.48 34.06
CA ARG A 33 -8.48 -15.22 33.32
C ARG A 33 -9.71 -14.37 33.62
N ILE A 34 -9.51 -13.27 34.33
CA ILE A 34 -10.53 -12.27 34.61
C ILE A 34 -10.67 -11.38 33.37
N PRO A 35 -11.84 -11.35 32.71
CA PRO A 35 -12.07 -10.51 31.53
C PRO A 35 -12.02 -9.02 31.90
N VAL A 36 -11.81 -8.18 30.89
CA VAL A 36 -11.85 -6.71 31.03
C VAL A 36 -13.29 -6.30 31.29
N ASP A 37 -13.51 -5.51 32.34
CA ASP A 37 -14.83 -4.98 32.65
C ASP A 37 -15.12 -3.74 31.79
N THR A 38 -15.80 -3.96 30.66
CA THR A 38 -16.14 -2.92 29.68
C THR A 38 -17.27 -1.99 30.13
N THR A 39 -17.93 -2.27 31.27
CA THR A 39 -18.95 -1.38 31.85
C THR A 39 -18.33 -0.14 32.50
N LYS A 40 -17.04 -0.20 32.83
CA LYS A 40 -16.28 0.92 33.39
C LYS A 40 -16.03 2.02 32.36
N PRO A 41 -15.74 3.25 32.81
CA PRO A 41 -15.30 4.34 31.94
C PRO A 41 -14.15 3.92 31.02
N ASN A 42 -14.16 4.43 29.79
CA ASN A 42 -13.15 4.11 28.80
C ASN A 42 -11.78 4.69 29.23
N PRO A 43 -10.70 3.89 29.27
CA PRO A 43 -9.37 4.36 29.66
C PRO A 43 -8.74 5.36 28.68
N ASN A 44 -9.31 5.52 27.48
CA ASN A 44 -8.84 6.46 26.45
C ASN A 44 -9.33 7.91 26.66
N GLU A 45 -9.95 8.21 27.80
CA GLU A 45 -10.49 9.53 28.16
C GLU A 45 -11.59 10.05 27.21
N VAL A 46 -12.11 9.18 26.33
CA VAL A 46 -13.19 9.45 25.39
C VAL A 46 -14.16 8.28 25.43
N GLU A 47 -15.44 8.58 25.59
CA GLU A 47 -16.51 7.61 25.46
C GLU A 47 -17.02 7.60 24.01
N PHE A 48 -17.41 6.43 23.53
CA PHE A 48 -17.96 6.25 22.19
C PHE A 48 -19.39 5.75 22.26
N ASP A 49 -20.29 6.37 21.52
CA ASP A 49 -21.68 5.92 21.41
C ASP A 49 -21.78 4.74 20.45
N ASN A 50 -21.17 4.88 19.27
CA ASN A 50 -21.36 3.97 18.16
C ASN A 50 -20.01 3.45 17.65
N LEU A 51 -19.86 2.12 17.59
CA LEU A 51 -18.74 1.43 16.95
C LEU A 51 -19.22 0.80 15.64
N TYR A 52 -18.52 1.11 14.55
CA TYR A 52 -18.77 0.56 13.23
C TYR A 52 -17.58 -0.30 12.81
N LEU A 53 -17.84 -1.55 12.42
CA LEU A 53 -16.83 -2.50 11.99
C LEU A 53 -16.98 -2.79 10.50
N ASP A 54 -15.99 -2.37 9.71
CA ASP A 54 -15.78 -2.96 8.38
C ASP A 54 -15.17 -4.35 8.58
N MET A 55 -16.02 -5.37 8.46
CA MET A 55 -15.65 -6.75 8.76
C MET A 55 -14.61 -7.29 7.79
N ASN A 56 -14.59 -6.83 6.53
CA ASN A 56 -13.57 -7.26 5.59
C ASN A 56 -12.17 -6.88 6.11
N GLY A 57 -12.06 -5.69 6.71
CA GLY A 57 -10.89 -5.19 7.47
C GLY A 57 -10.36 -6.14 8.54
N ILE A 58 -11.22 -6.98 9.09
CA ILE A 58 -10.91 -7.93 10.18
C ILE A 58 -10.70 -9.35 9.63
N ILE A 59 -11.55 -9.80 8.70
CA ILE A 59 -11.52 -11.16 8.14
C ILE A 59 -10.17 -11.43 7.45
N HIS A 60 -9.64 -10.45 6.70
CA HIS A 60 -8.39 -10.65 5.98
C HIS A 60 -7.17 -10.85 6.92
N PRO A 61 -6.89 -9.98 7.92
CA PRO A 61 -5.84 -10.24 8.90
C PRO A 61 -6.01 -11.56 9.68
N CYS A 62 -7.25 -11.96 10.00
CA CYS A 62 -7.50 -13.19 10.75
C CYS A 62 -7.33 -14.48 9.93
N THR A 63 -7.54 -14.45 8.62
CA THR A 63 -7.41 -15.63 7.73
C THR A 63 -5.99 -15.85 7.21
N HIS A 64 -5.20 -14.78 7.08
CA HIS A 64 -3.81 -14.84 6.62
C HIS A 64 -2.97 -13.76 7.32
N PRO A 65 -2.65 -13.97 8.62
CA PRO A 65 -1.79 -13.07 9.37
C PRO A 65 -0.37 -13.05 8.79
N GLU A 66 0.27 -11.87 8.73
CA GLU A 66 1.67 -11.75 8.26
C GLU A 66 2.68 -12.19 9.33
N ASP A 67 2.37 -11.91 10.60
CA ASP A 67 3.31 -12.06 11.73
C ASP A 67 3.00 -13.30 12.59
N LYS A 68 1.97 -14.08 12.24
CA LYS A 68 1.54 -15.29 12.97
C LYS A 68 1.34 -16.45 11.98
N PRO A 69 1.37 -17.72 12.44
CA PRO A 69 0.95 -18.85 11.62
C PRO A 69 -0.48 -18.65 11.12
N ALA A 70 -0.76 -19.01 9.86
CA ALA A 70 -2.12 -19.02 9.35
C ALA A 70 -2.98 -20.04 10.14
N PRO A 71 -4.28 -19.74 10.38
CA PRO A 71 -5.21 -20.69 10.99
C PRO A 71 -5.29 -21.99 10.19
N LYS A 72 -5.48 -23.11 10.88
CA LYS A 72 -5.50 -24.44 10.26
C LYS A 72 -6.81 -24.77 9.55
N ASN A 73 -7.92 -24.22 10.03
CA ASN A 73 -9.27 -24.52 9.55
C ASN A 73 -10.19 -23.31 9.75
N GLU A 74 -11.41 -23.37 9.21
CA GLU A 74 -12.40 -22.29 9.32
C GLU A 74 -12.76 -22.00 10.78
N ASP A 75 -12.85 -23.01 11.66
CA ASP A 75 -13.19 -22.82 13.07
C ASP A 75 -12.16 -21.92 13.79
N GLU A 76 -10.85 -22.18 13.59
CA GLU A 76 -9.79 -21.33 14.12
C GLU A 76 -9.85 -19.90 13.52
N MET A 77 -10.27 -19.76 12.26
CA MET A 77 -10.49 -18.43 11.65
C MET A 77 -11.64 -17.69 12.32
N MET A 78 -12.77 -18.36 12.59
CA MET A 78 -13.92 -17.76 13.27
C MET A 78 -13.56 -17.32 14.69
N VAL A 79 -12.84 -18.16 15.44
CA VAL A 79 -12.33 -17.80 16.78
C VAL A 79 -11.42 -16.57 16.70
N ALA A 80 -10.49 -16.53 15.75
CA ALA A 80 -9.61 -15.37 15.57
C ALA A 80 -10.38 -14.09 15.22
N ILE A 81 -11.47 -14.20 14.44
CA ILE A 81 -12.36 -13.06 14.14
C ILE A 81 -13.09 -12.60 15.40
N PHE A 82 -13.63 -13.52 16.21
CA PHE A 82 -14.32 -13.19 17.47
C PHE A 82 -13.38 -12.51 18.48
N GLU A 83 -12.17 -13.04 18.66
CA GLU A 83 -11.16 -12.43 19.52
C GLU A 83 -10.77 -11.02 19.06
N TYR A 84 -10.73 -10.78 17.75
CA TYR A 84 -10.44 -9.47 17.20
C TYR A 84 -11.58 -8.47 17.47
N ILE A 85 -12.84 -8.89 17.28
CA ILE A 85 -14.01 -8.06 17.59
C ILE A 85 -14.05 -7.74 19.09
N ASP A 86 -13.83 -8.74 19.96
CA ASP A 86 -13.78 -8.52 21.41
C ASP A 86 -12.68 -7.53 21.79
N ARG A 87 -11.49 -7.63 21.17
CA ARG A 87 -10.39 -6.69 21.40
C ARG A 87 -10.80 -5.26 21.02
N LEU A 88 -11.40 -5.06 19.86
CA LEU A 88 -11.90 -3.73 19.44
C LEU A 88 -13.01 -3.22 20.39
N PHE A 89 -13.94 -4.09 20.78
CA PHE A 89 -15.00 -3.74 21.72
C PHE A 89 -14.43 -3.31 23.08
N ASN A 90 -13.39 -3.99 23.57
CA ASN A 90 -12.74 -3.66 24.84
C ASN A 90 -12.02 -2.30 24.82
N ILE A 91 -11.47 -1.91 23.66
CA ILE A 91 -10.81 -0.62 23.44
C ILE A 91 -11.82 0.51 23.33
N VAL A 92 -12.85 0.34 22.49
CA VAL A 92 -13.78 1.41 22.14
C VAL A 92 -14.93 1.53 23.14
N ARG A 93 -15.42 0.42 23.69
CA ARG A 93 -16.55 0.34 24.64
C ARG A 93 -17.79 1.11 24.17
N PRO A 94 -18.38 0.76 23.02
CA PRO A 94 -19.55 1.47 22.49
C PRO A 94 -20.72 1.42 23.49
N ARG A 95 -21.37 2.57 23.71
CA ARG A 95 -22.45 2.71 24.70
C ARG A 95 -23.85 2.55 24.14
N ARG A 96 -24.01 2.65 22.82
CA ARG A 96 -25.32 2.66 22.15
C ARG A 96 -25.40 1.68 20.99
N VAL A 97 -24.47 1.72 20.04
CA VAL A 97 -24.55 0.92 18.82
C VAL A 97 -23.26 0.18 18.52
N LEU A 98 -23.38 -1.09 18.15
CA LEU A 98 -22.35 -1.85 17.44
C LEU A 98 -22.91 -2.22 16.05
N TYR A 99 -22.30 -1.72 14.99
CA TYR A 99 -22.70 -2.00 13.62
C TYR A 99 -21.60 -2.80 12.91
N MET A 100 -21.91 -4.02 12.50
CA MET A 100 -20.99 -4.93 11.83
C MET A 100 -21.37 -5.05 10.36
N ALA A 101 -20.51 -4.57 9.47
CA ALA A 101 -20.76 -4.53 8.04
C ALA A 101 -19.81 -5.47 7.29
N ILE A 102 -20.36 -6.53 6.70
CA ILE A 102 -19.63 -7.41 5.77
C ILE A 102 -19.86 -6.90 4.35
N ASP A 103 -18.84 -6.91 3.49
CA ASP A 103 -19.03 -6.55 2.08
C ASP A 103 -20.10 -7.42 1.43
N GLY A 104 -21.05 -6.75 0.77
CA GLY A 104 -22.00 -7.36 -0.15
C GLY A 104 -21.59 -7.15 -1.59
N VAL A 105 -22.56 -7.34 -2.51
CA VAL A 105 -22.32 -7.07 -3.93
C VAL A 105 -22.02 -5.59 -4.13
N ALA A 106 -20.81 -5.28 -4.61
CA ALA A 106 -20.38 -3.90 -4.88
C ALA A 106 -20.88 -3.38 -6.24
N PRO A 107 -20.87 -2.05 -6.48
CA PRO A 107 -21.15 -1.48 -7.80
C PRO A 107 -20.14 -1.94 -8.85
N ARG A 108 -20.52 -1.92 -10.15
CA ARG A 108 -19.65 -2.38 -11.25
C ARG A 108 -18.30 -1.64 -11.29
N ALA A 109 -18.29 -0.33 -11.00
CA ALA A 109 -17.06 0.45 -10.88
C ALA A 109 -16.06 -0.20 -9.91
N LYS A 110 -16.52 -0.62 -8.73
CA LYS A 110 -15.70 -1.33 -7.74
C LYS A 110 -15.33 -2.74 -8.21
N MET A 111 -16.27 -3.49 -8.79
CA MET A 111 -16.02 -4.86 -9.26
C MET A 111 -14.85 -4.94 -10.23
N ASN A 112 -14.70 -3.95 -11.13
CA ASN A 112 -13.56 -3.89 -12.06
C ASN A 112 -12.23 -3.72 -11.31
N GLN A 113 -12.20 -2.86 -10.30
CA GLN A 113 -11.04 -2.67 -9.45
C GLN A 113 -10.70 -3.95 -8.68
N GLN A 114 -11.71 -4.61 -8.09
CA GLN A 114 -11.53 -5.85 -7.32
C GLN A 114 -10.97 -6.96 -8.23
N ARG A 115 -11.52 -7.10 -9.44
CA ARG A 115 -11.05 -8.05 -10.46
C ARG A 115 -9.60 -7.80 -10.85
N SER A 116 -9.24 -6.55 -11.14
CA SER A 116 -7.86 -6.17 -11.51
C SER A 116 -6.86 -6.50 -10.39
N ARG A 117 -7.23 -6.26 -9.13
CA ARG A 117 -6.39 -6.59 -7.96
C ARG A 117 -6.24 -8.10 -7.78
N ARG A 118 -7.31 -8.89 -7.90
CA ARG A 118 -7.27 -10.35 -7.78
C ARG A 118 -6.39 -10.99 -8.85
N PHE A 119 -6.53 -10.57 -10.11
CA PHE A 119 -5.69 -11.05 -11.21
C PHE A 119 -4.21 -10.76 -10.96
N ARG A 120 -3.91 -9.54 -10.47
CA ARG A 120 -2.54 -9.16 -10.11
C ARG A 120 -2.00 -10.01 -8.95
N ALA A 121 -2.77 -10.18 -7.87
CA ALA A 121 -2.36 -10.97 -6.72
C ALA A 121 -2.13 -12.45 -7.06
N SER A 122 -2.95 -13.02 -7.96
CA SER A 122 -2.77 -14.38 -8.49
C SER A 122 -1.45 -14.51 -9.25
N LYS A 123 -1.22 -13.60 -10.21
CA LYS A 123 0.00 -13.55 -11.02
C LYS A 123 1.26 -13.37 -10.16
N GLU A 124 1.26 -12.38 -9.27
CA GLU A 124 2.37 -12.11 -8.34
C GLU A 124 2.60 -13.31 -7.41
N GLY A 125 1.54 -13.97 -6.94
CA GLY A 125 1.64 -15.16 -6.11
C GLY A 125 2.31 -16.33 -6.84
N ALA A 126 2.01 -16.51 -8.13
CA ALA A 126 2.65 -17.51 -8.98
C ALA A 126 4.13 -17.16 -9.21
N GLU A 127 4.44 -15.92 -9.60
CA GLU A 127 5.81 -15.42 -9.83
C GLU A 127 6.68 -15.56 -8.56
N LEU A 128 6.14 -15.20 -7.38
CA LEU A 128 6.84 -15.35 -6.09
C LEU A 128 7.11 -16.81 -5.75
N THR A 129 6.19 -17.72 -6.08
CA THR A 129 6.36 -19.15 -5.82
C THR A 129 7.46 -19.72 -6.72
N GLU A 130 7.46 -19.36 -8.00
CA GLU A 130 8.49 -19.74 -8.97
C GLU A 130 9.87 -19.20 -8.55
N GLU A 131 9.96 -17.92 -8.16
CA GLU A 131 11.19 -17.31 -7.68
C GLU A 131 11.70 -17.96 -6.38
N LYS A 132 10.80 -18.26 -5.44
CA LYS A 132 11.15 -18.97 -4.20
C LYS A 132 11.72 -20.36 -4.50
N ASN A 133 11.12 -21.09 -5.43
CA ASN A 133 11.58 -22.42 -5.83
C ASN A 133 12.95 -22.36 -6.50
N ARG A 134 13.15 -21.42 -7.43
CA ARG A 134 14.46 -21.19 -8.06
C ARG A 134 15.54 -20.88 -7.02
N MET A 135 15.29 -19.94 -6.09
CA MET A 135 16.27 -19.61 -5.05
C MET A 135 16.52 -20.78 -4.09
N ARG A 136 15.49 -21.55 -3.75
CA ARG A 136 15.63 -22.76 -2.93
C ARG A 136 16.57 -23.78 -3.58
N GLU A 137 16.40 -24.04 -4.87
CA GLU A 137 17.28 -24.93 -5.65
C GLU A 137 18.72 -24.42 -5.69
N GLU A 138 18.93 -23.12 -5.91
CA GLU A 138 20.26 -22.51 -5.90
C GLU A 138 20.98 -22.68 -4.56
N VAL A 139 20.29 -22.46 -3.43
CA VAL A 139 20.88 -22.65 -2.10
C VAL A 139 21.25 -24.12 -1.87
N ILE A 140 20.39 -25.06 -2.25
CA ILE A 140 20.65 -26.50 -2.12
C ILE A 140 21.83 -26.92 -3.00
N GLN A 141 21.91 -26.43 -4.24
CA GLN A 141 23.04 -26.70 -5.14
C GLN A 141 24.37 -26.17 -4.62
N ARG A 142 24.37 -25.05 -3.89
CA ARG A 142 25.54 -24.49 -3.20
C ARG A 142 25.90 -25.23 -1.91
N GLY A 143 25.18 -26.30 -1.56
CA GLY A 143 25.40 -27.11 -0.36
C GLY A 143 24.76 -26.55 0.91
N GLY A 144 23.86 -25.56 0.81
CA GLY A 144 23.10 -25.02 1.92
C GLY A 144 21.96 -25.96 2.34
N TYR A 145 21.64 -25.97 3.63
CA TYR A 145 20.53 -26.75 4.18
C TYR A 145 19.29 -25.86 4.34
N LEU A 146 18.17 -26.27 3.74
CA LEU A 146 16.88 -25.60 3.92
C LEU A 146 15.86 -26.58 4.54
N PRO A 147 15.03 -26.12 5.48
CA PRO A 147 14.00 -26.96 6.09
C PRO A 147 13.02 -27.44 5.00
N PRO A 148 12.47 -28.68 5.09
CA PRO A 148 11.47 -29.20 4.16
C PRO A 148 10.31 -28.21 3.97
N GLU A 149 9.76 -28.17 2.76
CA GLU A 149 8.60 -27.30 2.53
C GLU A 149 7.36 -27.92 3.19
N GLU A 150 6.83 -27.25 4.21
CA GLU A 150 5.54 -27.61 4.77
C GLU A 150 4.46 -27.29 3.75
N ILE A 151 3.85 -28.32 3.16
CA ILE A 151 2.64 -28.17 2.35
C ILE A 151 1.49 -27.83 3.30
N LYS A 152 1.28 -26.53 3.53
CA LYS A 152 0.07 -26.05 4.21
C LYS A 152 -1.01 -25.84 3.16
N GLU A 153 -2.18 -26.44 3.35
CA GLU A 153 -3.36 -26.07 2.59
C GLU A 153 -3.58 -24.57 2.78
N ARG A 154 -3.39 -23.80 1.71
CA ARG A 154 -3.47 -22.35 1.76
C ARG A 154 -4.95 -21.97 1.64
N PHE A 155 -5.46 -21.26 2.64
CA PHE A 155 -6.80 -20.68 2.57
C PHE A 155 -6.94 -19.79 1.32
N ASP A 156 -7.94 -20.09 0.48
CA ASP A 156 -8.21 -19.29 -0.71
C ASP A 156 -8.93 -18.00 -0.33
N SER A 157 -8.17 -16.90 -0.25
CA SER A 157 -8.71 -15.57 0.06
C SER A 157 -9.82 -15.09 -0.90
N ASN A 158 -9.96 -15.69 -2.10
CA ASN A 158 -11.07 -15.37 -3.00
C ASN A 158 -12.44 -15.80 -2.46
N CYS A 159 -12.48 -16.73 -1.49
CA CYS A 159 -13.73 -17.10 -0.83
C CYS A 159 -14.32 -15.96 0.03
N ILE A 160 -13.53 -14.92 0.34
CA ILE A 160 -13.99 -13.68 0.98
C ILE A 160 -14.69 -12.81 -0.10
N THR A 161 -15.79 -13.34 -0.63
CA THR A 161 -16.61 -12.72 -1.67
C THR A 161 -18.08 -13.07 -1.38
N PRO A 162 -19.02 -12.13 -1.53
CA PRO A 162 -20.44 -12.42 -1.39
C PRO A 162 -20.89 -13.60 -2.26
N GLY A 163 -21.67 -14.51 -1.66
CA GLY A 163 -22.26 -15.67 -2.35
C GLY A 163 -21.44 -16.96 -2.27
N THR A 164 -20.38 -16.99 -1.46
CA THR A 164 -19.62 -18.20 -1.13
C THR A 164 -20.15 -18.85 0.15
N GLU A 165 -19.95 -20.16 0.28
CA GLU A 165 -20.33 -20.92 1.49
C GLU A 165 -19.63 -20.38 2.75
N PHE A 166 -18.35 -20.01 2.62
CA PHE A 166 -17.58 -19.38 3.70
C PHE A 166 -18.29 -18.13 4.26
N MET A 167 -18.83 -17.25 3.40
CA MET A 167 -19.51 -16.02 3.85
C MET A 167 -20.87 -16.31 4.51
N ASP A 168 -21.57 -17.35 4.07
CA ASP A 168 -22.83 -17.78 4.69
C ASP A 168 -22.57 -18.39 6.07
N ASN A 169 -21.53 -19.25 6.19
CA ASN A 169 -21.06 -19.80 7.46
C ASN A 169 -20.62 -18.70 8.43
N LEU A 170 -19.80 -17.75 7.95
CA LEU A 170 -19.36 -16.59 8.73
C LEU A 170 -20.56 -15.80 9.28
N ALA A 171 -21.58 -15.55 8.47
CA ALA A 171 -22.77 -14.83 8.91
C ALA A 171 -23.54 -15.59 10.01
N GLN A 172 -23.62 -16.91 9.92
CA GLN A 172 -24.23 -17.74 10.97
C GLN A 172 -23.41 -17.72 12.26
N CYS A 173 -22.09 -17.87 12.16
CA CYS A 173 -21.15 -17.80 13.28
C CYS A 173 -21.23 -16.44 13.99
N LEU A 174 -21.29 -15.33 13.26
CA LEU A 174 -21.42 -14.00 13.84
C LEU A 174 -22.77 -13.79 14.53
N ARG A 175 -23.87 -14.33 14.00
CA ARG A 175 -25.18 -14.29 14.69
C ARG A 175 -25.13 -15.02 16.03
N TYR A 176 -24.51 -16.19 16.06
CA TYR A 176 -24.29 -16.94 17.30
C TYR A 176 -23.43 -16.15 18.29
N TYR A 177 -22.29 -15.63 17.83
CA TYR A 177 -21.38 -14.81 18.63
C TYR A 177 -22.09 -13.60 19.26
N VAL A 178 -22.86 -12.85 18.48
CA VAL A 178 -23.63 -11.70 18.99
C VAL A 178 -24.65 -12.12 20.04
N ALA A 179 -25.39 -13.22 19.81
CA ALA A 179 -26.39 -13.71 20.77
C ALA A 179 -25.73 -14.18 22.08
N GLU A 180 -24.57 -14.82 21.99
CA GLU A 180 -23.79 -15.25 23.14
C GLU A 180 -23.29 -14.04 23.94
N ARG A 181 -22.68 -13.04 23.29
CA ARG A 181 -22.18 -11.83 23.95
C ARG A 181 -23.29 -11.01 24.61
N LEU A 182 -24.43 -10.83 23.94
CA LEU A 182 -25.59 -10.16 24.54
C LEU A 182 -26.15 -10.87 25.78
N SER A 183 -25.98 -12.19 25.86
CA SER A 183 -26.48 -12.99 27.00
C SER A 183 -25.51 -13.02 28.17
N ASN A 184 -24.20 -13.02 27.90
CA ASN A 184 -23.17 -13.32 28.89
C ASN A 184 -22.27 -12.13 29.26
N ASP A 185 -22.13 -11.12 28.39
CA ASP A 185 -21.27 -9.96 28.63
C ASP A 185 -22.09 -8.74 29.13
N PRO A 186 -21.87 -8.27 30.37
CA PRO A 186 -22.57 -7.10 30.91
C PRO A 186 -22.37 -5.82 30.10
N GLY A 187 -21.23 -5.66 29.41
CA GLY A 187 -20.94 -4.50 28.58
C GLY A 187 -21.78 -4.43 27.32
N TRP A 188 -22.28 -5.58 26.84
CA TRP A 188 -23.13 -5.65 25.64
C TRP A 188 -24.61 -5.44 25.93
N LYS A 189 -25.04 -5.60 27.19
CA LYS A 189 -26.45 -5.65 27.60
C LYS A 189 -27.30 -4.46 27.12
N ASN A 190 -26.72 -3.26 27.05
CA ASN A 190 -27.42 -2.04 26.65
C ASN A 190 -27.04 -1.54 25.23
N VAL A 191 -26.31 -2.34 24.46
CA VAL A 191 -25.84 -1.98 23.11
C VAL A 191 -26.77 -2.59 22.06
N ALA A 192 -27.25 -1.77 21.13
CA ALA A 192 -27.96 -2.25 19.96
C ALA A 192 -26.97 -2.77 18.92
N VAL A 193 -27.05 -4.06 18.60
CA VAL A 193 -26.14 -4.70 17.63
C VAL A 193 -26.84 -4.88 16.29
N PHE A 194 -26.24 -4.36 15.22
CA PHE A 194 -26.69 -4.52 13.84
C PHE A 194 -25.68 -5.34 13.05
N LEU A 195 -26.11 -6.46 12.47
CA LEU A 195 -25.30 -7.26 11.56
C LEU A 195 -25.82 -7.10 10.13
N SER A 196 -25.04 -6.44 9.29
CA SER A 196 -25.28 -6.34 7.85
C SER A 196 -24.35 -7.29 7.11
N ASP A 197 -24.82 -8.52 6.88
CA ASP A 197 -24.06 -9.57 6.21
C ASP A 197 -23.86 -9.34 4.69
N ALA A 198 -23.16 -10.27 4.05
CA ALA A 198 -22.86 -10.25 2.61
C ALA A 198 -24.11 -10.41 1.72
N SER A 199 -25.26 -10.77 2.30
CA SER A 199 -26.52 -10.89 1.57
C SER A 199 -27.10 -9.52 1.19
N VAL A 200 -26.80 -8.49 1.98
CA VAL A 200 -27.17 -7.09 1.74
C VAL A 200 -26.20 -6.47 0.73
N PRO A 201 -26.66 -5.89 -0.39
CA PRO A 201 -25.77 -5.25 -1.38
C PRO A 201 -25.02 -4.02 -0.84
N GLY A 202 -23.87 -3.72 -1.44
CA GLY A 202 -23.01 -2.58 -1.10
C GLY A 202 -21.71 -2.99 -0.39
N GLU A 203 -20.70 -2.14 -0.48
CA GLU A 203 -19.45 -2.25 0.28
C GLU A 203 -19.73 -1.93 1.76
N GLY A 204 -19.05 -2.62 2.69
CA GLY A 204 -19.27 -2.51 4.14
C GLY A 204 -19.17 -1.08 4.64
N GLU A 205 -18.14 -0.36 4.21
CA GLU A 205 -17.96 1.07 4.50
C GLU A 205 -19.14 1.92 4.03
N HIS A 206 -19.67 1.70 2.83
CA HIS A 206 -20.79 2.48 2.30
C HIS A 206 -22.11 2.10 2.97
N LYS A 207 -22.29 0.85 3.41
CA LYS A 207 -23.44 0.47 4.26
C LYS A 207 -23.41 1.21 5.60
N ILE A 208 -22.22 1.35 6.20
CA ILE A 208 -22.02 2.15 7.42
C ILE A 208 -22.36 3.61 7.16
N MET A 209 -21.84 4.20 6.09
CA MET A 209 -22.09 5.61 5.77
C MET A 209 -23.56 5.88 5.46
N ASP A 210 -24.23 4.96 4.73
CA ASP A 210 -25.67 5.01 4.49
C ASP A 210 -26.46 4.98 5.81
N PHE A 211 -26.04 4.14 6.77
CA PHE A 211 -26.66 4.06 8.09
C PHE A 211 -26.50 5.38 8.86
N ILE A 212 -25.29 5.95 8.91
CA ILE A 212 -25.02 7.23 9.59
C ILE A 212 -25.83 8.37 8.97
N ARG A 213 -25.86 8.48 7.63
CA ARG A 213 -26.66 9.53 6.95
C ARG A 213 -28.15 9.39 7.24
N ARG A 214 -28.68 8.16 7.28
CA ARG A 214 -30.09 7.92 7.64
C ARG A 214 -30.38 8.24 9.10
N GLN A 215 -29.46 7.96 10.02
CA GLN A 215 -29.59 8.36 11.42
C GLN A 215 -29.60 9.87 11.56
N ARG A 216 -28.63 10.57 10.95
CA ARG A 216 -28.53 12.04 10.97
C ARG A 216 -29.76 12.75 10.41
N ALA A 217 -30.45 12.14 9.45
CA ALA A 217 -31.69 12.66 8.89
C ALA A 217 -32.91 12.53 9.83
N GLN A 218 -32.81 11.78 10.93
CA GLN A 218 -33.93 11.62 11.87
C GLN A 218 -34.05 12.85 12.79
N PRO A 219 -35.28 13.31 13.11
CA PRO A 219 -35.48 14.48 13.97
C PRO A 219 -34.93 14.35 15.39
N ASN A 220 -34.76 13.13 15.88
CA ASN A 220 -34.26 12.79 17.22
C ASN A 220 -32.79 12.37 17.23
N HIS A 221 -32.05 12.59 16.13
CA HIS A 221 -30.61 12.37 16.11
C HIS A 221 -29.92 13.29 17.11
N ASP A 222 -28.98 12.73 17.88
CA ASP A 222 -28.13 13.52 18.76
C ASP A 222 -26.89 13.99 17.97
N PRO A 223 -26.74 15.30 17.70
CA PRO A 223 -25.62 15.82 16.92
C PRO A 223 -24.27 15.69 17.65
N ASN A 224 -24.25 15.31 18.93
CA ASN A 224 -23.04 15.08 19.70
C ASN A 224 -22.66 13.59 19.79
N THR A 225 -23.33 12.71 19.04
CA THR A 225 -23.02 11.28 19.00
C THR A 225 -21.55 11.06 18.65
N HIS A 226 -20.84 10.25 19.45
CA HIS A 226 -19.44 9.91 19.24
C HIS A 226 -19.31 8.62 18.40
N HIS A 227 -18.76 8.76 17.19
CA HIS A 227 -18.62 7.68 16.22
C HIS A 227 -17.18 7.14 16.21
N CYS A 228 -17.02 5.83 16.26
CA CYS A 228 -15.75 5.13 16.04
C CYS A 228 -15.88 4.13 14.89
N LEU A 229 -15.12 4.33 13.81
CA LEU A 229 -15.08 3.42 12.66
C LEU A 229 -13.78 2.61 12.67
N CYS A 230 -13.88 1.28 12.70
CA CYS A 230 -12.73 0.41 12.52
C CYS A 230 -12.38 0.32 11.05
N GLY A 231 -11.18 0.81 10.72
CA GLY A 231 -10.64 0.76 9.39
C GLY A 231 -9.70 -0.41 9.15
N ALA A 232 -9.71 -0.91 7.92
CA ALA A 232 -8.82 -1.96 7.48
C ALA A 232 -7.34 -1.51 7.49
N ASP A 233 -6.42 -2.44 7.78
CA ASP A 233 -5.01 -2.18 7.53
C ASP A 233 -4.73 -2.16 6.02
N GLY A 234 -4.19 -1.04 5.54
CA GLY A 234 -3.71 -0.92 4.17
C GLY A 234 -2.47 -1.78 4.00
N LYS A 235 -2.64 -3.08 3.74
CA LYS A 235 -1.54 -4.02 3.54
C LYS A 235 -0.60 -3.50 2.46
N THR A 236 0.57 -3.06 2.90
CA THR A 236 1.70 -2.68 2.05
C THR A 236 2.97 -3.05 2.77
N SER A 237 3.34 -4.31 2.63
CA SER A 237 4.74 -4.68 2.75
C SER A 237 5.48 -4.01 1.59
N VAL A 238 6.18 -2.92 1.90
CA VAL A 238 7.22 -2.39 1.01
C VAL A 238 8.43 -3.29 1.20
N SER A 239 8.56 -4.33 0.38
CA SER A 239 9.86 -4.95 0.14
C SER A 239 10.66 -3.97 -0.71
N VAL A 240 11.78 -3.50 -0.16
CA VAL A 240 12.83 -2.86 -0.96
C VAL A 240 13.35 -3.96 -1.89
N GLY A 241 13.21 -3.77 -3.21
CA GLY A 241 13.43 -4.83 -4.19
C GLY A 241 14.85 -5.46 -4.14
N PRO A 242 14.96 -6.75 -4.48
CA PRO A 242 16.26 -7.39 -4.74
C PRO A 242 16.87 -6.84 -6.03
N GLY A 243 18.21 -6.74 -6.06
CA GLY A 243 18.93 -6.58 -7.33
C GLY A 243 18.99 -7.94 -8.01
N SER A 244 18.57 -8.01 -9.27
CA SER A 244 18.63 -9.21 -10.12
C SER A 244 20.09 -9.58 -10.44
N SER A 245 20.33 -10.87 -10.69
CA SER A 245 21.62 -11.43 -11.15
C SER A 245 21.47 -12.00 -12.58
N PRO A 246 22.59 -12.16 -13.33
CA PRO A 246 22.61 -12.08 -14.79
C PRO A 246 22.33 -13.42 -15.50
N GLY A 247 21.60 -13.36 -16.62
CA GLY A 247 21.37 -14.48 -17.53
C GLY A 247 22.35 -14.51 -18.71
N SER A 248 22.69 -15.72 -19.15
CA SER A 248 23.46 -16.06 -20.35
C SER A 248 22.60 -16.05 -21.65
N SER A 249 23.25 -15.73 -22.77
CA SER A 249 22.73 -15.32 -24.11
C SER A 249 22.13 -16.44 -25.02
N PRO A 250 21.76 -16.20 -26.31
CA PRO A 250 20.46 -15.68 -26.77
C PRO A 250 19.76 -16.54 -27.87
N GLY A 251 18.44 -16.39 -28.06
CA GLY A 251 17.72 -16.98 -29.19
C GLY A 251 16.27 -16.50 -29.40
N SER A 252 16.04 -15.83 -30.54
CA SER A 252 14.77 -15.65 -31.31
C SER A 252 13.57 -14.84 -30.77
N SER A 253 13.37 -13.67 -31.43
CA SER A 253 12.13 -13.00 -31.89
C SER A 253 11.14 -12.33 -30.91
N PRO A 254 10.52 -11.19 -31.29
CA PRO A 254 9.96 -10.22 -30.33
C PRO A 254 8.45 -10.40 -30.13
N GLY A 255 8.05 -10.60 -28.87
CA GLY A 255 6.68 -10.42 -28.38
C GLY A 255 6.66 -9.29 -27.36
N SER A 256 5.97 -8.21 -27.68
CA SER A 256 5.87 -6.98 -26.88
C SER A 256 5.01 -7.19 -25.61
N SER A 257 5.65 -7.18 -24.45
CA SER A 257 5.01 -7.18 -23.12
C SER A 257 5.18 -5.81 -22.46
N PRO A 258 4.14 -5.21 -21.86
CA PRO A 258 4.26 -3.94 -21.15
C PRO A 258 4.95 -4.14 -19.79
N GLY A 259 5.97 -3.32 -19.53
CA GLY A 259 6.75 -3.35 -18.29
C GLY A 259 5.90 -3.09 -17.04
N SER A 260 6.01 -4.00 -16.07
CA SER A 260 5.42 -3.93 -14.75
C SER A 260 6.40 -3.32 -13.75
N SER A 261 5.96 -2.27 -13.05
CA SER A 261 6.62 -1.81 -11.81
C SER A 261 6.32 -2.79 -10.68
N PRO A 262 7.24 -3.02 -9.72
CA PRO A 262 7.03 -3.98 -8.64
C PRO A 262 5.97 -3.45 -7.67
N GLY A 263 4.87 -4.17 -7.53
CA GLY A 263 3.78 -3.85 -6.60
C GLY A 263 3.54 -5.03 -5.65
N SER A 264 3.26 -4.72 -4.39
CA SER A 264 2.99 -5.66 -3.31
C SER A 264 1.68 -6.43 -3.54
N THR A 265 1.58 -7.66 -3.01
CA THR A 265 0.34 -8.45 -2.94
C THR A 265 -0.77 -7.64 -2.27
N VAL A 266 -1.72 -7.17 -3.07
CA VAL A 266 -2.84 -6.32 -2.61
C VAL A 266 -4.03 -7.21 -2.26
N VAL A 267 -4.30 -7.35 -0.96
CA VAL A 267 -5.53 -7.98 -0.46
C VAL A 267 -6.65 -6.94 -0.41
N LEU A 268 -7.87 -7.38 -0.72
CA LEU A 268 -9.10 -6.59 -0.83
C LEU A 268 -9.49 -5.89 0.47
N LEU A 269 -9.02 -4.68 0.67
CA LEU A 269 -9.43 -3.83 1.78
C LEU A 269 -9.60 -2.41 1.27
N CYS A 270 -10.67 -1.75 1.73
CA CYS A 270 -10.83 -0.30 1.59
C CYS A 270 -9.52 0.41 2.01
N SER A 271 -9.16 1.47 1.30
CA SER A 271 -8.05 2.31 1.71
C SER A 271 -8.38 3.05 3.01
N PRO A 272 -7.52 3.03 4.05
CA PRO A 272 -7.52 4.02 5.11
C PRO A 272 -7.68 5.48 4.68
N ALA A 273 -7.33 5.83 3.44
CA ALA A 273 -7.60 7.15 2.89
C ALA A 273 -9.11 7.38 2.65
N ASP A 274 -9.81 6.40 2.09
CA ASP A 274 -11.23 6.47 1.76
C ASP A 274 -12.07 6.60 3.05
N LEU A 275 -11.72 5.87 4.12
CA LEU A 275 -12.41 5.98 5.42
C LEU A 275 -12.31 7.37 6.04
N ILE A 276 -11.17 8.06 5.87
CA ILE A 276 -10.98 9.44 6.33
C ILE A 276 -11.89 10.38 5.54
N MET A 277 -11.95 10.19 4.21
CA MET A 277 -12.81 10.99 3.33
C MET A 277 -14.29 10.76 3.64
N LEU A 278 -14.70 9.50 3.82
CA LEU A 278 -16.07 9.15 4.17
C LEU A 278 -16.45 9.70 5.55
N GLY A 279 -15.56 9.59 6.54
CA GLY A 279 -15.76 10.17 7.86
C GLY A 279 -15.96 11.68 7.82
N LEU A 280 -15.17 12.41 7.01
CA LEU A 280 -15.37 13.85 6.78
C LEU A 280 -16.70 14.15 6.08
N ALA A 281 -17.06 13.37 5.05
CA ALA A 281 -18.30 13.51 4.29
C ALA A 281 -19.57 13.23 5.12
N THR A 282 -19.47 12.61 6.30
CA THR A 282 -20.61 12.48 7.22
C THR A 282 -21.02 13.82 7.83
N HIS A 283 -20.09 14.77 7.92
CA HIS A 283 -20.15 15.98 8.76
C HIS A 283 -20.59 15.74 10.21
N GLU A 284 -20.34 14.55 10.76
CA GLU A 284 -20.43 14.32 12.20
C GLU A 284 -19.18 14.92 12.87
N PRO A 285 -19.32 15.81 13.86
CA PRO A 285 -18.19 16.48 14.47
C PRO A 285 -17.31 15.53 15.26
N ASN A 286 -17.92 14.56 15.94
CA ASN A 286 -17.25 13.61 16.85
C ASN A 286 -17.02 12.27 16.14
N PHE A 287 -16.11 12.27 15.16
CA PHE A 287 -15.79 11.06 14.38
C PHE A 287 -14.33 10.65 14.57
N THR A 288 -14.11 9.38 14.90
CA THR A 288 -12.78 8.78 15.10
C THR A 288 -12.65 7.50 14.28
N ILE A 289 -11.48 7.27 13.70
CA ILE A 289 -11.15 6.00 13.04
C ILE A 289 -10.17 5.25 13.93
N ILE A 290 -10.44 3.98 14.22
CA ILE A 290 -9.49 3.07 14.89
C ILE A 290 -8.86 2.16 13.84
N ARG A 291 -7.54 1.95 13.95
CA ARG A 291 -6.81 1.00 13.10
C ARG A 291 -5.53 0.54 13.77
N GLU A 292 -4.96 -0.52 13.22
CA GLU A 292 -3.62 -0.98 13.60
C GLU A 292 -2.53 0.02 13.19
N GLU A 293 -1.50 0.16 14.04
CA GLU A 293 -0.34 1.00 13.77
C GLU A 293 0.62 0.33 12.78
N PHE A 294 0.86 0.98 11.66
CA PHE A 294 1.89 0.54 10.73
C PHE A 294 3.29 0.92 11.23
N LYS A 295 4.04 -0.06 11.75
CA LYS A 295 5.46 0.11 12.09
C LYS A 295 6.35 -0.28 10.89
N PRO A 296 7.00 0.68 10.20
CA PRO A 296 7.88 0.37 9.08
C PRO A 296 9.13 -0.41 9.53
N ASN A 297 9.69 -1.23 8.64
CA ASN A 297 10.96 -1.95 8.83
C ASN A 297 10.98 -2.97 9.99
N LYS A 298 9.83 -3.56 10.37
CA LYS A 298 9.85 -4.71 11.27
C LYS A 298 10.72 -5.83 10.65
N PRO A 299 11.65 -6.43 11.42
CA PRO A 299 12.48 -7.52 10.91
C PRO A 299 11.60 -8.74 10.60
N ARG A 300 11.55 -9.14 9.33
CA ARG A 300 10.80 -10.32 8.88
C ARG A 300 11.71 -11.55 8.86
N PRO A 301 11.18 -12.75 9.17
CA PRO A 301 11.92 -13.98 8.95
C PRO A 301 12.10 -14.23 7.44
N CYS A 302 13.25 -14.76 7.06
CA CYS A 302 13.55 -15.21 5.70
C CYS A 302 12.56 -16.31 5.28
N SER A 303 11.95 -16.20 4.10
CA SER A 303 10.93 -17.15 3.64
C SER A 303 11.50 -18.51 3.22
N LEU A 304 12.82 -18.64 3.07
CA LEU A 304 13.50 -19.90 2.76
C LEU A 304 13.89 -20.69 4.01
N CYS A 305 14.59 -20.03 4.95
CA CYS A 305 15.18 -20.71 6.13
C CYS A 305 14.48 -20.37 7.46
N GLY A 306 13.55 -19.40 7.46
CA GLY A 306 12.81 -18.97 8.64
C GLY A 306 13.63 -18.21 9.70
N GLN A 307 14.85 -17.77 9.39
CA GLN A 307 15.70 -16.98 10.29
C GLN A 307 15.62 -15.48 9.98
N THR A 308 15.84 -14.63 10.98
CA THR A 308 15.84 -13.16 10.83
C THR A 308 17.24 -12.63 10.52
N GLY A 309 17.33 -11.38 10.06
CA GLY A 309 18.62 -10.68 9.86
C GLY A 309 19.21 -10.75 8.45
N HIS A 310 18.54 -11.38 7.49
CA HIS A 310 18.92 -11.38 6.07
C HIS A 310 17.69 -11.42 5.16
N GLU A 311 17.85 -10.99 3.90
CA GLU A 311 16.83 -11.13 2.86
C GLU A 311 16.93 -12.50 2.18
N ILE A 312 15.88 -12.91 1.47
CA ILE A 312 15.82 -14.19 0.75
C ILE A 312 17.04 -14.39 -0.16
N LYS A 313 17.45 -13.34 -0.86
CA LYS A 313 18.59 -13.34 -1.79
C LYS A 313 19.94 -13.59 -1.10
N ASP A 314 20.05 -13.24 0.18
CA ASP A 314 21.26 -13.38 0.98
C ASP A 314 21.22 -14.65 1.86
N CYS A 315 20.21 -15.51 1.67
CA CYS A 315 20.05 -16.73 2.42
C CYS A 315 21.14 -17.75 2.06
N GLN A 316 21.98 -18.09 3.04
CA GLN A 316 23.04 -19.09 2.88
C GLN A 316 22.60 -20.51 3.25
N GLY A 317 21.35 -20.70 3.73
CA GLY A 317 20.87 -22.02 4.16
C GLY A 317 21.63 -22.58 5.36
N VAL A 318 22.01 -21.72 6.32
CA VAL A 318 22.70 -22.15 7.55
C VAL A 318 21.66 -22.78 8.49
N ALA A 319 21.97 -23.90 9.13
CA ALA A 319 21.08 -24.52 10.12
C ALA A 319 20.89 -23.58 11.33
N ARG A 320 19.68 -23.58 11.92
CA ARG A 320 19.39 -22.83 13.15
C ARG A 320 20.33 -23.31 14.27
N GLN A 321 20.93 -22.38 15.03
CA GLN A 321 21.67 -22.73 16.24
C GLN A 321 20.73 -23.42 17.23
N LYS A 322 21.12 -24.62 17.68
CA LYS A 322 20.43 -25.32 18.78
C LYS A 322 20.63 -24.52 20.07
N GLN A 323 19.57 -24.33 20.85
CA GLN A 323 19.64 -23.85 22.22
C GLN A 323 19.08 -24.98 23.11
N GLY A 324 19.95 -25.68 23.84
CA GLY A 324 19.55 -26.79 24.73
C GLY A 324 20.28 -28.11 24.45
N GLU A 325 20.11 -29.08 25.36
CA GLU A 325 20.68 -30.44 25.26
C GLU A 325 19.79 -31.43 24.48
N HIS A 326 18.49 -31.13 24.36
CA HIS A 326 17.56 -31.81 23.46
C HIS A 326 17.37 -30.93 22.20
N ASP A 327 16.89 -31.48 21.08
CA ASP A 327 16.77 -30.83 19.75
C ASP A 327 15.79 -29.63 19.69
N GLU A 328 15.80 -28.77 20.70
CA GLU A 328 15.05 -27.55 20.85
C GLU A 328 15.72 -26.45 20.01
N PHE A 329 15.04 -26.08 18.93
CA PHE A 329 15.37 -24.87 18.19
C PHE A 329 14.89 -23.67 19.01
N ALA A 330 15.66 -22.58 19.02
CA ALA A 330 15.21 -21.32 19.61
C ALA A 330 13.79 -21.01 19.09
N GLY A 331 12.83 -20.86 20.02
CA GLY A 331 11.45 -20.52 19.69
C GLY A 331 11.41 -19.27 18.80
N ALA A 332 10.37 -19.16 17.96
CA ALA A 332 10.15 -17.92 17.21
C ALA A 332 10.21 -16.74 18.20
N MET A 333 11.00 -15.71 17.88
CA MET A 333 10.99 -14.48 18.68
C MET A 333 9.53 -14.05 18.86
N PRO A 334 9.10 -13.65 20.08
CA PRO A 334 7.74 -13.20 20.29
C PRO A 334 7.45 -12.06 19.30
N ALA A 335 6.45 -12.27 18.42
CA ALA A 335 6.00 -11.20 17.56
C ALA A 335 5.52 -10.06 18.47
N ALA A 336 6.08 -8.86 18.30
CA ALA A 336 5.63 -7.69 19.03
C ALA A 336 4.12 -7.53 18.81
N GLU A 337 3.35 -7.43 19.90
CA GLU A 337 1.91 -7.28 19.81
C GLU A 337 1.56 -6.04 18.95
N GLN A 338 0.54 -6.20 18.11
CA GLN A 338 0.11 -5.17 17.18
C GLN A 338 -0.67 -4.10 17.94
N GLU A 339 -0.20 -2.85 17.94
CA GLU A 339 -0.82 -1.73 18.66
C GLU A 339 -1.90 -1.04 17.81
N PHE A 340 -2.91 -0.47 18.47
CA PHE A 340 -3.95 0.34 17.83
C PHE A 340 -3.70 1.84 17.99
N ILE A 341 -4.13 2.60 16.98
CA ILE A 341 -4.16 4.06 16.98
C ILE A 341 -5.56 4.57 16.64
N PHE A 342 -5.91 5.70 17.24
CA PHE A 342 -7.03 6.54 16.84
C PHE A 342 -6.58 7.64 15.89
N ILE A 343 -7.38 7.89 14.86
CA ILE A 343 -7.31 9.04 13.97
C ILE A 343 -8.54 9.91 14.25
N ARG A 344 -8.33 11.04 14.91
CA ARG A 344 -9.39 11.95 15.34
C ARG A 344 -9.75 12.94 14.24
N LEU A 345 -10.92 12.75 13.62
CA LEU A 345 -11.36 13.65 12.55
C LEU A 345 -11.79 15.02 13.07
N CYS A 346 -12.23 15.14 14.33
CA CYS A 346 -12.48 16.44 14.95
C CYS A 346 -11.24 17.35 14.89
N VAL A 347 -10.06 16.82 15.22
CA VAL A 347 -8.77 17.54 15.14
C VAL A 347 -8.37 17.81 13.69
N LEU A 348 -8.60 16.84 12.79
CA LEU A 348 -8.35 17.07 11.36
C LEU A 348 -9.21 18.22 10.81
N ARG A 349 -10.46 18.33 11.23
CA ARG A 349 -11.36 19.42 10.84
C ARG A 349 -10.84 20.78 11.33
N GLU A 350 -10.24 20.86 12.52
CA GLU A 350 -9.59 22.09 12.98
C GLU A 350 -8.39 22.50 12.09
N TYR A 351 -7.56 21.53 11.69
CA TYR A 351 -6.47 21.79 10.74
C TYR A 351 -7.01 22.27 9.39
N LEU A 352 -8.01 21.57 8.84
CA LEU A 352 -8.65 21.94 7.58
C LEU A 352 -9.34 23.29 7.67
N SER A 353 -9.93 23.65 8.82
CA SER A 353 -10.55 24.96 9.03
C SER A 353 -9.53 26.07 8.84
N ARG A 354 -8.35 25.95 9.46
CA ARG A 354 -7.26 26.92 9.29
C ARG A 354 -6.71 26.94 7.87
N GLU A 355 -6.59 25.77 7.25
CA GLU A 355 -6.01 25.65 5.91
C GLU A 355 -6.95 26.14 4.81
N LEU A 356 -8.27 25.91 4.93
CA LEU A 356 -9.26 26.23 3.91
C LEU A 356 -9.91 27.59 4.11
N THR A 357 -9.72 28.23 5.26
CA THR A 357 -10.21 29.59 5.49
C THR A 357 -9.69 30.55 4.42
N MET A 358 -10.62 31.30 3.83
CA MET A 358 -10.37 32.31 2.80
C MET A 358 -10.95 33.63 3.27
N ALA A 359 -10.15 34.69 3.22
CA ALA A 359 -10.59 36.05 3.54
C ALA A 359 -11.05 36.78 2.28
N SER A 360 -11.95 37.75 2.43
CA SER A 360 -12.41 38.62 1.32
C SER A 360 -13.13 37.89 0.18
N LEU A 361 -13.86 36.81 0.50
CA LEU A 361 -14.73 36.14 -0.47
C LEU A 361 -15.95 37.01 -0.83
N PRO A 362 -16.45 36.94 -2.07
CA PRO A 362 -17.65 37.67 -2.49
C PRO A 362 -18.96 37.05 -1.97
N PHE A 363 -18.88 36.02 -1.12
CA PHE A 363 -20.00 35.32 -0.50
C PHE A 363 -19.61 34.80 0.90
N PRO A 364 -20.57 34.43 1.77
CA PRO A 364 -20.27 33.93 3.11
C PRO A 364 -19.46 32.63 3.07
N PHE A 365 -18.35 32.61 3.82
CA PHE A 365 -17.54 31.40 4.00
C PHE A 365 -18.32 30.37 4.84
N ASP A 366 -18.31 29.12 4.38
CA ASP A 366 -18.95 27.97 4.98
C ASP A 366 -17.92 26.84 4.99
N PHE A 367 -17.47 26.51 6.20
CA PHE A 367 -16.44 25.50 6.40
C PHE A 367 -16.88 24.12 5.93
N GLU A 368 -18.14 23.73 6.14
CA GLU A 368 -18.65 22.41 5.74
C GLU A 368 -18.57 22.23 4.23
N ARG A 369 -18.91 23.29 3.49
CA ARG A 369 -18.84 23.30 2.02
C ARG A 369 -17.40 23.27 1.50
N SER A 370 -16.46 23.90 2.20
CA SER A 370 -15.04 23.76 1.88
C SER A 370 -14.49 22.37 2.17
N VAL A 371 -15.00 21.67 3.20
CA VAL A 371 -14.64 20.26 3.45
C VAL A 371 -15.13 19.38 2.30
N ASP A 372 -16.34 19.58 1.78
CA ASP A 372 -16.86 18.84 0.63
C ASP A 372 -15.96 18.99 -0.60
N ASP A 373 -15.57 20.23 -0.90
CA ASP A 373 -14.67 20.55 -2.00
C ASP A 373 -13.27 19.94 -1.79
N TRP A 374 -12.77 19.90 -0.55
CA TRP A 374 -11.50 19.27 -0.23
C TRP A 374 -11.53 17.76 -0.44
N VAL A 375 -12.59 17.09 0.02
CA VAL A 375 -12.82 15.66 -0.23
C VAL A 375 -12.89 15.40 -1.73
N PHE A 376 -13.62 16.23 -2.47
CA PHE A 376 -13.72 16.12 -3.92
C PHE A 376 -12.37 16.32 -4.63
N MET A 377 -11.56 17.27 -4.16
CA MET A 377 -10.21 17.50 -4.70
C MET A 377 -9.29 16.28 -4.51
N CYS A 378 -9.42 15.57 -3.38
CA CYS A 378 -8.64 14.36 -3.14
C CYS A 378 -8.96 13.26 -4.16
N PHE A 379 -10.15 13.23 -4.76
CA PHE A 379 -10.49 12.26 -5.81
C PHE A 379 -9.68 12.42 -7.10
N PHE A 380 -9.13 13.62 -7.40
CA PHE A 380 -8.26 13.84 -8.56
C PHE A 380 -6.88 13.26 -8.39
N VAL A 381 -6.36 13.34 -7.16
CA VAL A 381 -5.10 12.69 -6.83
C VAL A 381 -5.33 11.21 -6.95
N GLY A 382 -6.44 10.72 -6.37
CA GLY A 382 -7.00 9.41 -6.63
C GLY A 382 -7.94 8.62 -5.73
N ASN A 383 -8.52 7.57 -6.30
CA ASN A 383 -9.53 6.76 -5.63
C ASN A 383 -9.59 5.35 -6.25
N ASP A 384 -10.48 4.51 -5.73
CA ASP A 384 -10.65 3.13 -6.19
C ASP A 384 -11.33 2.98 -7.56
N PHE A 385 -12.04 4.02 -8.02
CA PHE A 385 -12.91 3.93 -9.20
C PHE A 385 -12.30 4.56 -10.45
N LEU A 386 -11.36 5.49 -10.26
CA LEU A 386 -10.69 6.22 -11.33
C LEU A 386 -9.17 6.12 -11.21
N PRO A 387 -8.45 5.96 -12.34
CA PRO A 387 -7.00 6.13 -12.34
C PRO A 387 -6.61 7.56 -11.96
N HIS A 388 -5.51 7.70 -11.22
CA HIS A 388 -4.93 9.01 -10.91
C HIS A 388 -4.53 9.77 -12.18
N LEU A 389 -4.70 11.10 -12.15
CA LEU A 389 -4.18 11.96 -13.20
C LEU A 389 -2.64 11.86 -13.22
N PRO A 390 -2.00 11.76 -14.41
CA PRO A 390 -0.54 11.57 -14.49
C PRO A 390 0.26 12.68 -13.79
N SER A 391 -0.29 13.90 -13.76
CA SER A 391 0.31 15.10 -13.19
C SER A 391 0.04 15.29 -11.68
N LEU A 392 -0.76 14.42 -11.05
CA LEU A 392 -1.11 14.56 -9.63
C LEU A 392 -0.67 13.36 -8.81
N GLU A 393 0.35 13.57 -7.97
CA GLU A 393 0.81 12.57 -7.02
C GLU A 393 0.99 13.15 -5.60
N ILE A 394 0.48 12.44 -4.59
CA ILE A 394 0.54 12.86 -3.17
C ILE A 394 1.99 13.12 -2.72
N ARG A 395 2.94 12.28 -3.18
CA ARG A 395 4.36 12.39 -2.83
C ARG A 395 5.00 13.70 -3.29
N GLU A 396 4.38 14.39 -4.23
CA GLU A 396 4.88 15.62 -4.88
C GLU A 396 4.13 16.87 -4.43
N GLY A 397 3.31 16.77 -3.38
CA GLY A 397 2.51 17.88 -2.87
C GLY A 397 1.31 18.23 -3.76
N ALA A 398 0.73 17.24 -4.45
CA ALA A 398 -0.44 17.47 -5.31
C ALA A 398 -1.64 18.07 -4.56
N ILE A 399 -1.90 17.63 -3.32
CA ILE A 399 -3.01 18.16 -2.51
C ILE A 399 -2.77 19.64 -2.19
N ASP A 400 -1.56 20.01 -1.77
CA ASP A 400 -1.21 21.40 -1.44
C ASP A 400 -1.36 22.32 -2.67
N ARG A 401 -0.94 21.84 -3.84
CA ARG A 401 -1.13 22.54 -5.12
C ARG A 401 -2.61 22.71 -5.46
N LEU A 402 -3.41 21.65 -5.31
CA LEU A 402 -4.86 21.69 -5.57
C LEU A 402 -5.55 22.69 -4.63
N VAL A 403 -5.22 22.69 -3.34
CA VAL A 403 -5.76 23.66 -2.36
C VAL A 403 -5.43 25.10 -2.76
N SER A 404 -4.20 25.37 -3.23
CA SER A 404 -3.82 26.70 -3.71
C SER A 404 -4.65 27.13 -4.93
N ILE A 405 -4.78 26.26 -5.93
CA ILE A 405 -5.57 26.54 -7.15
C ILE A 405 -7.06 26.71 -6.81
N TYR A 406 -7.58 25.86 -5.93
CA TYR A 406 -8.95 25.92 -5.45
C TYR A 406 -9.29 27.28 -4.86
N LYS A 407 -8.46 27.78 -3.94
CA LYS A 407 -8.66 29.11 -3.35
C LYS A 407 -8.78 30.17 -4.43
N ASP A 408 -7.87 30.19 -5.41
CA ASP A 408 -7.91 31.16 -6.50
C ASP A 408 -9.20 31.05 -7.35
N VAL A 409 -9.64 29.83 -7.64
CA VAL A 409 -10.87 29.58 -8.42
C VAL A 409 -12.12 30.00 -7.63
N VAL A 410 -12.18 29.74 -6.32
CA VAL A 410 -13.31 30.16 -5.48
C VAL A 410 -13.42 31.69 -5.42
N HIS A 411 -12.31 32.41 -5.28
CA HIS A 411 -12.31 33.87 -5.31
C HIS A 411 -12.81 34.42 -6.66
N LYS A 412 -12.41 33.80 -7.77
CA LYS A 412 -12.80 34.24 -9.13
C LYS A 412 -14.25 33.94 -9.48
N THR A 413 -14.76 32.77 -9.08
CA THR A 413 -16.07 32.25 -9.52
C THR A 413 -17.20 32.48 -8.51
N GLY A 414 -16.88 32.96 -7.32
CA GLY A 414 -17.87 33.28 -6.29
C GLY A 414 -18.67 32.09 -5.78
N GLY A 415 -18.08 30.89 -5.73
CA GLY A 415 -18.71 29.75 -5.05
C GLY A 415 -17.89 28.46 -5.03
N TYR A 416 -18.43 27.46 -4.34
CA TYR A 416 -17.83 26.14 -4.10
C TYR A 416 -17.87 25.21 -5.33
N LEU A 417 -17.00 24.20 -5.37
CA LEU A 417 -16.96 23.19 -6.44
C LEU A 417 -18.14 22.24 -6.39
N THR A 418 -18.62 21.94 -5.19
CA THR A 418 -19.59 20.88 -4.95
C THR A 418 -20.76 21.40 -4.13
N GLN A 419 -21.93 20.76 -4.28
CA GLN A 419 -23.11 21.03 -3.48
C GLN A 419 -23.91 19.73 -3.29
N ASN A 420 -23.99 19.24 -2.06
CA ASN A 420 -24.78 18.06 -1.69
C ASN A 420 -24.57 16.85 -2.62
N GLY A 421 -23.32 16.55 -3.00
CA GLY A 421 -23.02 15.43 -3.91
C GLY A 421 -23.09 15.77 -5.42
N PHE A 422 -23.41 17.00 -5.80
CA PHE A 422 -23.39 17.48 -7.18
C PHE A 422 -22.16 18.35 -7.46
N VAL A 423 -21.60 18.23 -8.66
CA VAL A 423 -20.37 18.91 -9.08
C VAL A 423 -20.71 20.09 -9.99
N ASN A 424 -20.10 21.24 -9.75
CA ASN A 424 -20.08 22.36 -10.68
C ASN A 424 -18.93 22.18 -11.68
N LEU A 425 -19.26 21.67 -12.87
CA LEU A 425 -18.27 21.32 -13.90
C LEU A 425 -17.51 22.52 -14.47
N GLU A 426 -18.10 23.71 -14.49
CA GLU A 426 -17.44 24.94 -14.92
C GLU A 426 -16.24 25.26 -14.01
N ARG A 427 -16.45 25.19 -12.68
CA ARG A 427 -15.37 25.43 -11.71
C ARG A 427 -14.30 24.33 -11.75
N VAL A 428 -14.72 23.07 -11.97
CA VAL A 428 -13.78 21.96 -12.15
C VAL A 428 -12.91 22.17 -13.39
N GLU A 429 -13.48 22.67 -14.49
CA GLU A 429 -12.74 23.00 -15.70
C GLU A 429 -11.63 24.01 -15.41
N MET A 430 -11.94 25.08 -14.65
CA MET A 430 -10.94 26.09 -14.27
C MET A 430 -9.78 25.51 -13.46
N ILE A 431 -10.06 24.59 -12.53
CA ILE A 431 -9.01 23.90 -11.76
C ILE A 431 -8.16 23.03 -12.69
N MET A 432 -8.80 22.22 -13.55
CA MET A 432 -8.07 21.33 -14.46
C MET A 432 -7.21 22.11 -15.46
N GLN A 433 -7.69 23.24 -15.98
CA GLN A 433 -6.90 24.11 -16.85
C GLN A 433 -5.70 24.71 -16.10
N ALA A 434 -5.87 25.16 -14.86
CA ALA A 434 -4.77 25.66 -14.05
C ALA A 434 -3.72 24.58 -13.74
N VAL A 435 -4.14 23.33 -13.47
CA VAL A 435 -3.23 22.18 -13.36
C VAL A 435 -2.56 21.88 -14.71
N GLY A 436 -3.31 21.97 -15.81
CA GLY A 436 -2.86 21.78 -17.19
C GLY A 436 -1.65 22.64 -17.55
N VAL A 437 -1.64 23.91 -17.13
CA VAL A 437 -0.51 24.84 -17.33
C VAL A 437 0.76 24.38 -16.58
N ALA A 438 0.61 23.64 -15.48
CA ALA A 438 1.74 23.19 -14.66
C ALA A 438 2.27 21.79 -15.05
N GLU A 439 1.61 21.04 -15.94
CA GLU A 439 1.94 19.63 -16.23
C GLU A 439 3.39 19.44 -16.69
N ASP A 440 3.86 20.23 -17.65
CA ASP A 440 5.24 20.17 -18.17
C ASP A 440 6.28 20.33 -17.05
N ASN A 441 6.06 21.33 -16.19
CA ASN A 441 6.96 21.62 -15.07
C ASN A 441 6.92 20.51 -14.01
N ILE A 442 5.75 19.92 -13.76
CA ILE A 442 5.59 18.79 -12.84
C ILE A 442 6.39 17.59 -13.34
N PHE A 443 6.26 17.24 -14.63
CA PHE A 443 6.95 16.07 -15.17
C PHE A 443 8.47 16.22 -15.22
N ARG A 444 8.97 17.41 -15.58
CA ARG A 444 10.42 17.70 -15.55
C ARG A 444 10.97 17.62 -14.13
N LYS A 445 10.31 18.27 -13.18
CA LYS A 445 10.71 18.25 -11.77
C LYS A 445 10.70 16.84 -11.18
N ARG A 446 9.69 16.03 -11.49
CA ARG A 446 9.62 14.61 -11.06
C ARG A 446 10.85 13.83 -11.52
N LYS A 447 11.26 14.00 -12.78
CA LYS A 447 12.45 13.34 -13.32
C LYS A 447 13.72 13.78 -12.60
N GLU A 448 13.90 15.08 -12.38
CA GLU A 448 15.03 15.62 -11.63
C GLU A 448 15.09 15.08 -10.19
N ASP A 449 13.94 15.03 -9.51
CA ASP A 449 13.84 14.53 -8.14
C ASP A 449 14.17 13.02 -8.05
N ASP A 450 13.70 12.23 -9.02
CA ASP A 450 14.03 10.80 -9.14
C ASP A 450 15.52 10.56 -9.36
N GLU A 451 16.16 11.31 -10.26
CA GLU A 451 17.60 11.23 -10.51
C GLU A 451 18.40 11.63 -9.26
N ASN A 452 17.99 12.70 -8.58
CA ASN A 452 18.58 13.14 -7.33
C ASN A 452 18.42 12.10 -6.21
N PHE A 453 17.28 11.42 -6.13
CA PHE A 453 17.06 10.33 -5.19
C PHE A 453 17.95 9.13 -5.49
N LYS A 454 18.02 8.69 -6.76
CA LYS A 454 18.89 7.57 -7.19
C LYS A 454 20.36 7.86 -6.89
N ARG A 455 20.84 9.08 -7.17
CA ARG A 455 22.21 9.53 -6.83
C ARG A 455 22.49 9.40 -5.33
N ARG A 456 21.60 9.95 -4.49
CA ARG A 456 21.72 9.87 -3.02
C ARG A 456 21.73 8.44 -2.51
N ASN A 457 20.87 7.57 -3.06
CA ASN A 457 20.78 6.19 -2.62
C ASN A 457 22.01 5.37 -3.05
N LYS A 458 22.55 5.63 -4.25
CA LYS A 458 23.82 5.05 -4.71
C LYS A 458 24.98 5.47 -3.82
N GLU A 459 25.07 6.75 -3.45
CA GLU A 459 26.07 7.26 -2.51
C GLU A 459 25.94 6.62 -1.12
N LYS A 460 24.72 6.49 -0.60
CA LYS A 460 24.46 5.83 0.70
C LYS A 460 24.86 4.35 0.66
N ARG A 461 24.54 3.62 -0.41
CA ARG A 461 24.93 2.22 -0.59
C ARG A 461 26.46 2.07 -0.68
N LYS A 462 27.15 3.00 -1.35
CA LYS A 462 28.62 3.03 -1.40
C LYS A 462 29.23 3.24 -0.01
N ARG A 463 28.69 4.17 0.79
CA ARG A 463 29.13 4.41 2.17
C ARG A 463 28.93 3.17 3.06
N MET A 464 27.74 2.57 3.02
CA MET A 464 27.46 1.35 3.80
C MET A 464 28.32 0.16 3.37
N LYS A 465 28.57 -0.03 2.05
CA LYS A 465 29.50 -1.06 1.55
C LYS A 465 30.93 -0.81 2.07
N ALA A 466 31.37 0.45 2.12
CA ALA A 466 32.69 0.82 2.64
C ALA A 466 32.80 0.61 4.17
N GLU A 467 31.72 0.84 4.92
CA GLU A 467 31.68 0.59 6.38
C GLU A 467 31.58 -0.91 6.71
N GLN A 468 30.89 -1.71 5.88
CA GLN A 468 30.80 -3.17 6.04
C GLN A 468 32.05 -3.93 5.55
N GLN A 469 32.80 -3.36 4.60
CA GLN A 469 34.16 -3.79 4.30
C GLN A 469 35.08 -3.36 5.44
N GLY A 470 35.06 -4.13 6.54
CA GLY A 470 36.16 -4.10 7.51
C GLY A 470 37.52 -4.28 6.81
N PRO A 471 38.65 -3.89 7.45
CA PRO A 471 39.96 -3.89 6.80
C PRO A 471 40.20 -5.23 6.11
N ALA A 472 40.51 -5.18 4.81
CA ALA A 472 40.63 -6.36 3.96
C ALA A 472 41.50 -7.42 4.66
N PHE A 473 40.96 -8.63 4.84
CA PHE A 473 41.72 -9.75 5.37
C PHE A 473 42.94 -9.96 4.46
N MET A 474 44.13 -9.67 5.01
CA MET A 474 45.33 -9.51 4.20
C MET A 474 45.78 -10.85 3.63
N THR A 475 46.12 -10.87 2.35
CA THR A 475 46.62 -12.06 1.63
C THR A 475 48.10 -12.36 1.91
N SER A 476 48.76 -11.60 2.78
CA SER A 476 50.18 -11.73 3.10
C SER A 476 50.48 -11.30 4.54
N GLY A 477 51.45 -11.97 5.17
CA GLY A 477 51.89 -11.70 6.55
C GLY A 477 51.82 -12.95 7.43
N GLN A 478 52.33 -12.86 8.66
CA GLN A 478 52.42 -13.98 9.61
C GLN A 478 51.05 -14.51 10.09
N PHE A 479 49.97 -13.80 9.79
CA PHE A 479 48.57 -14.18 10.04
C PHE A 479 47.80 -14.60 8.79
N ALA A 480 48.46 -14.64 7.61
CA ALA A 480 47.82 -15.10 6.39
C ALA A 480 47.60 -16.63 6.46
N PRO A 481 46.43 -17.15 6.06
CA PRO A 481 46.14 -18.59 6.09
C PRO A 481 47.07 -19.31 5.11
N GLN A 482 47.82 -20.30 5.61
CA GLN A 482 48.64 -21.19 4.80
C GLN A 482 47.98 -22.57 4.71
N ALA A 483 48.08 -23.18 3.52
CA ALA A 483 47.58 -24.54 3.28
C ALA A 483 48.36 -25.56 4.13
N LEU A 484 47.63 -26.46 4.79
CA LEU A 484 48.22 -27.54 5.60
C LEU A 484 49.09 -28.45 4.72
N GLY A 485 50.39 -28.57 5.06
CA GLY A 485 51.34 -29.48 4.40
C GLY A 485 52.62 -28.85 3.83
N ARG A 486 52.80 -27.52 3.87
CA ARG A 486 54.10 -26.90 3.54
C ARG A 486 55.09 -26.97 4.72
N ARG A 487 56.38 -27.15 4.40
CA ARG A 487 57.50 -27.34 5.35
C ARG A 487 58.02 -26.05 6.00
N ASP A 488 57.45 -24.89 5.71
CA ASP A 488 57.83 -23.65 6.40
C ASP A 488 57.02 -23.50 7.69
N ARG A 489 57.69 -23.64 8.84
CA ARG A 489 57.09 -23.32 10.15
C ARG A 489 56.99 -21.81 10.29
N PRO A 490 55.81 -21.23 10.61
CA PRO A 490 55.71 -19.82 10.94
C PRO A 490 56.46 -19.51 12.24
N GLU A 491 57.11 -18.35 12.32
CA GLU A 491 57.75 -17.91 13.55
C GLU A 491 56.71 -17.68 14.67
N PRO A 492 57.08 -17.84 15.96
CA PRO A 492 56.16 -17.62 17.07
C PRO A 492 55.70 -16.15 17.15
N VAL A 493 54.39 -15.95 17.22
CA VAL A 493 53.80 -14.63 17.45
C VAL A 493 53.98 -14.25 18.92
N HIS A 494 54.96 -13.41 19.22
CA HIS A 494 55.27 -13.03 20.61
C HIS A 494 54.28 -12.03 21.23
N ASN A 495 53.59 -11.20 20.41
CA ASN A 495 52.51 -10.33 20.88
C ASN A 495 51.54 -9.99 19.73
N ALA A 496 50.50 -10.82 19.58
CA ALA A 496 49.55 -10.74 18.48
C ALA A 496 48.85 -9.38 18.38
N ARG A 497 48.61 -8.72 19.53
CA ARG A 497 47.86 -7.46 19.58
C ARG A 497 48.69 -6.28 19.09
N TYR A 498 49.98 -6.25 19.43
CA TYR A 498 50.91 -5.21 18.97
C TYR A 498 51.24 -5.38 17.48
N GLN A 499 51.53 -6.60 17.01
CA GLN A 499 51.80 -6.85 15.59
C GLN A 499 50.58 -6.56 14.69
N ALA A 500 49.36 -6.89 15.13
CA ALA A 500 48.15 -6.54 14.38
C ALA A 500 47.84 -5.03 14.41
N TYR A 501 48.36 -4.28 15.38
CA TYR A 501 48.28 -2.82 15.41
C TYR A 501 49.29 -2.20 14.45
N ASP A 502 50.54 -2.65 14.48
CA ASP A 502 51.62 -2.12 13.65
C ASP A 502 51.36 -2.38 12.14
N MET A 503 50.87 -3.56 11.79
CA MET A 503 50.45 -3.87 10.41
C MET A 503 49.25 -3.04 9.94
N ARG A 504 48.32 -2.68 10.84
CA ARG A 504 47.21 -1.76 10.51
C ARG A 504 47.72 -0.36 10.24
N MET A 505 48.67 0.13 11.04
CA MET A 505 49.29 1.44 10.84
C MET A 505 50.07 1.50 9.52
N GLN A 506 50.82 0.46 9.18
CA GLN A 506 51.55 0.38 7.90
C GLN A 506 50.61 0.30 6.69
N SER A 507 49.51 -0.46 6.77
CA SER A 507 48.51 -0.53 5.69
C SER A 507 47.79 0.81 5.47
N VAL A 508 47.46 1.52 6.55
CA VAL A 508 46.89 2.88 6.48
C VAL A 508 47.90 3.86 5.87
N GLU A 509 49.18 3.78 6.24
CA GLU A 509 50.23 4.63 5.68
C GLU A 509 50.47 4.36 4.18
N GLN A 510 50.43 3.09 3.76
CA GLN A 510 50.53 2.69 2.36
C GLN A 510 49.33 3.21 1.54
N HIS A 511 48.10 3.04 2.04
CA HIS A 511 46.90 3.57 1.40
C HIS A 511 46.90 5.10 1.29
N ASN A 512 47.40 5.80 2.31
CA ASN A 512 47.56 7.26 2.28
C ASN A 512 48.63 7.69 1.27
N LYS A 513 49.73 6.94 1.14
CA LYS A 513 50.78 7.19 0.12
C LYS A 513 50.25 6.96 -1.30
N ASP A 514 49.49 5.90 -1.52
CA ASP A 514 48.89 5.58 -2.83
C ASP A 514 47.81 6.60 -3.22
N ALA A 515 46.97 7.02 -2.26
CA ALA A 515 45.99 8.08 -2.47
C ALA A 515 46.66 9.43 -2.77
N ALA A 516 47.74 9.78 -2.05
CA ALA A 516 48.51 10.99 -2.31
C ALA A 516 49.24 10.97 -3.66
N GLN A 517 49.75 9.81 -4.09
CA GLN A 517 50.35 9.64 -5.43
C GLN A 517 49.31 9.75 -6.54
N SER A 518 48.11 9.18 -6.34
CA SER A 518 47.00 9.27 -7.29
C SER A 518 46.45 10.70 -7.41
N LEU A 519 46.43 11.46 -6.30
CA LEU A 519 46.09 12.88 -6.32
C LEU A 519 47.18 13.71 -7.02
N LYS A 520 48.47 13.41 -6.77
CA LYS A 520 49.59 14.04 -7.49
C LYS A 520 49.59 13.77 -8.99
N SER A 521 49.20 12.57 -9.43
CA SER A 521 49.13 12.22 -10.85
C SER A 521 47.96 12.92 -11.55
N MET A 522 46.81 13.11 -10.88
CA MET A 522 45.71 13.91 -11.41
C MET A 522 46.07 15.40 -11.55
N MET A 523 46.87 15.96 -10.64
CA MET A 523 47.31 17.36 -10.71
C MET A 523 48.40 17.61 -11.78
N ARG A 524 49.11 16.58 -12.25
CA ARG A 524 50.22 16.72 -13.22
C ARG A 524 49.79 16.78 -14.68
N ASN A 525 48.54 16.42 -14.99
CA ASN A 525 48.00 16.40 -16.36
C ASN A 525 47.41 17.76 -16.83
N GLY A 526 47.67 18.84 -16.11
CA GLY A 526 47.19 20.19 -16.43
C GLY A 526 48.10 21.04 -17.32
N GLY A 527 48.99 20.47 -18.15
CA GLY A 527 49.85 21.32 -18.99
C GLY A 527 50.66 20.62 -20.09
N ARG A 528 50.41 21.09 -21.33
CA ARG A 528 51.20 21.04 -22.59
C ARG A 528 51.04 19.86 -23.57
N SER A 529 50.70 20.25 -24.79
CA SER A 529 50.67 19.51 -26.06
C SER A 529 52.07 19.35 -26.69
N SER A 530 52.32 18.22 -27.38
CA SER A 530 53.04 18.08 -28.66
C SER A 530 53.78 16.73 -28.81
N ALA A 531 53.41 16.00 -29.88
CA ALA A 531 54.12 15.02 -30.73
C ALA A 531 55.27 14.10 -30.22
N GLY A 532 55.20 12.82 -30.61
CA GLY A 532 56.36 11.93 -30.77
C GLY A 532 56.06 10.43 -30.58
N VAL A 533 56.22 9.62 -31.63
CA VAL A 533 56.03 8.16 -31.68
C VAL A 533 57.27 7.41 -31.16
N SER A 534 57.10 6.38 -30.31
CA SER A 534 57.91 5.14 -30.36
C SER A 534 57.36 4.02 -29.45
N ASP A 535 57.50 2.81 -29.98
CA ASP A 535 57.09 1.47 -29.57
C ASP A 535 57.62 0.98 -28.18
N GLY A 536 56.94 -0.04 -27.61
CA GLY A 536 57.53 -0.91 -26.59
C GLY A 536 56.68 -1.32 -25.37
N THR A 537 56.10 -2.52 -25.45
CA THR A 537 55.80 -3.46 -24.34
C THR A 537 54.61 -3.23 -23.39
N ASP A 538 53.54 -3.92 -23.76
CA ASP A 538 52.50 -4.59 -22.96
C ASP A 538 52.79 -4.78 -21.45
N ARG A 539 52.07 -4.03 -20.61
CA ARG A 539 51.62 -4.48 -19.28
C ARG A 539 50.24 -3.90 -18.98
N GLY A 540 49.26 -4.80 -18.87
CA GLY A 540 47.84 -4.51 -18.71
C GLY A 540 47.51 -3.42 -17.69
N VAL A 541 46.96 -2.33 -18.19
CA VAL A 541 46.22 -1.35 -17.39
C VAL A 541 44.96 -2.06 -16.87
N LYS A 542 44.94 -2.37 -15.57
CA LYS A 542 43.73 -2.81 -14.87
C LYS A 542 42.69 -1.70 -15.06
N ARG A 543 41.72 -1.91 -15.97
CA ARG A 543 40.59 -1.01 -16.17
C ARG A 543 39.98 -0.72 -14.81
N LYS A 544 39.74 0.56 -14.50
CA LYS A 544 38.82 0.94 -13.42
C LYS A 544 37.56 0.11 -13.63
N THR A 545 37.23 -0.72 -12.65
CA THR A 545 35.99 -1.48 -12.64
C THR A 545 34.87 -0.44 -12.60
N GLU A 546 34.31 -0.12 -13.76
CA GLU A 546 33.04 0.59 -13.80
C GLU A 546 32.05 -0.24 -13.00
N ASP A 547 31.34 0.48 -12.13
CA ASP A 547 30.42 -0.01 -11.11
C ASP A 547 29.24 -0.74 -11.82
N SER A 548 29.48 -1.98 -12.23
CA SER A 548 28.61 -2.90 -13.00
C SER A 548 27.46 -3.44 -12.15
N ASP A 549 26.81 -2.58 -11.37
CA ASP A 549 25.75 -2.92 -10.41
C ASP A 549 24.49 -2.06 -10.66
N SER A 550 24.39 -1.42 -11.84
CA SER A 550 23.18 -0.74 -12.32
C SER A 550 22.56 -1.56 -13.44
N GLU A 551 21.53 -2.33 -13.11
CA GLU A 551 20.63 -2.95 -14.07
C GLU A 551 20.14 -1.89 -15.08
N PRO A 552 20.03 -2.22 -16.39
CA PRO A 552 19.40 -1.34 -17.34
C PRO A 552 17.95 -1.13 -16.93
N GLU A 553 17.58 0.13 -16.61
CA GLU A 553 16.20 0.44 -16.28
C GLU A 553 15.31 0.13 -17.49
N PRO A 554 14.10 -0.42 -17.27
CA PRO A 554 13.16 -0.62 -18.35
C PRO A 554 12.91 0.72 -19.05
N GLU A 555 13.00 0.74 -20.38
CA GLU A 555 12.80 1.95 -21.17
C GLU A 555 11.38 2.50 -20.96
N ASP A 556 11.27 3.66 -20.29
CA ASP A 556 10.01 4.40 -20.26
C ASP A 556 9.79 5.05 -21.62
N ASN A 557 9.03 4.36 -22.46
CA ASN A 557 8.72 4.79 -23.83
C ASN A 557 7.91 6.11 -23.90
N VAL A 558 7.24 6.51 -22.82
CA VAL A 558 6.41 7.72 -22.80
C VAL A 558 7.25 8.98 -22.59
N ARG A 559 8.26 8.92 -21.71
CA ARG A 559 9.17 10.05 -21.40
C ARG A 559 8.41 11.35 -21.12
N LEU A 560 7.69 11.39 -20.00
CA LEU A 560 6.84 12.52 -19.63
C LEU A 560 7.59 13.85 -19.48
N TRP A 561 8.90 13.81 -19.23
CA TRP A 561 9.76 14.98 -19.04
C TRP A 561 10.28 15.60 -20.36
N GLU A 562 10.05 14.97 -21.51
CA GLU A 562 10.48 15.43 -22.83
C GLU A 562 9.32 15.97 -23.67
N ASP A 563 9.58 16.94 -24.54
CA ASP A 563 8.58 17.48 -25.45
C ASP A 563 7.93 16.38 -26.31
N GLY A 564 6.64 16.53 -26.62
CA GLY A 564 5.85 15.50 -27.31
C GLY A 564 5.39 14.34 -26.41
N TRP A 565 5.56 14.44 -25.08
CA TRP A 565 5.11 13.44 -24.12
C TRP A 565 3.64 13.07 -24.26
N LYS A 566 2.78 14.03 -24.59
CA LYS A 566 1.33 13.81 -24.72
C LYS A 566 1.01 12.88 -25.89
N GLN A 567 1.70 13.05 -27.02
CA GLN A 567 1.55 12.18 -28.19
C GLN A 567 2.02 10.76 -27.88
N ARG A 568 3.20 10.62 -27.26
CA ARG A 568 3.73 9.31 -26.85
C ARG A 568 2.81 8.63 -25.84
N TYR A 569 2.25 9.37 -24.88
CA TYR A 569 1.32 8.83 -23.89
C TYR A 569 0.07 8.25 -24.55
N TYR A 570 -0.64 9.02 -25.37
CA TYR A 570 -1.86 8.53 -26.02
C TYR A 570 -1.56 7.36 -26.98
N LYS A 571 -0.45 7.44 -27.72
CA LYS A 571 -0.06 6.34 -28.62
C LYS A 571 0.32 5.06 -27.88
N THR A 572 1.07 5.16 -26.78
CA THR A 572 1.51 3.97 -26.02
C THR A 572 0.42 3.40 -25.11
N LYS A 573 -0.44 4.26 -24.53
CA LYS A 573 -1.42 3.84 -23.50
C LYS A 573 -2.81 3.55 -24.05
N PHE A 574 -3.20 4.21 -25.14
CA PHE A 574 -4.53 4.08 -25.75
C PHE A 574 -4.47 3.60 -27.21
N ASP A 575 -3.28 3.50 -27.81
CA ASP A 575 -3.07 3.21 -29.24
C ASP A 575 -3.79 4.17 -30.20
N VAL A 576 -3.86 5.44 -29.80
CA VAL A 576 -4.49 6.52 -30.59
C VAL A 576 -3.53 7.67 -30.81
N ASP A 577 -3.70 8.39 -31.92
CA ASP A 577 -2.97 9.64 -32.14
C ASP A 577 -3.58 10.77 -31.29
N VAL A 578 -2.74 11.70 -30.85
CA VAL A 578 -3.16 12.86 -30.06
C VAL A 578 -4.06 13.82 -30.83
N SER A 579 -4.07 13.77 -32.17
CA SER A 579 -4.97 14.56 -33.02
C SER A 579 -6.41 14.07 -32.97
N ASP A 580 -6.68 12.87 -32.46
CA ASP A 580 -8.04 12.35 -32.27
C ASP A 580 -8.71 13.03 -31.06
N ASP A 581 -9.19 14.25 -31.29
CA ASP A 581 -9.90 15.06 -30.31
C ASP A 581 -11.19 14.38 -29.84
N GLY A 582 -11.85 13.61 -30.71
CA GLY A 582 -13.06 12.86 -30.40
C GLY A 582 -12.80 11.79 -29.33
N PHE A 583 -11.71 11.04 -29.48
CA PHE A 583 -11.30 10.05 -28.49
C PHE A 583 -10.91 10.70 -27.16
N ARG A 584 -10.10 11.77 -27.16
CA ARG A 584 -9.73 12.45 -25.91
C ARG A 584 -10.96 12.99 -25.18
N LYS A 585 -11.90 13.63 -25.90
CA LYS A 585 -13.19 14.07 -25.34
C LYS A 585 -14.01 12.92 -24.78
N LYS A 586 -13.98 11.74 -25.41
CA LYS A 586 -14.65 10.54 -24.89
C LYS A 586 -14.04 10.09 -23.56
N VAL A 587 -12.71 10.05 -23.44
CA VAL A 587 -12.02 9.69 -22.19
C VAL A 587 -12.34 10.70 -21.09
N VAL A 588 -12.26 12.00 -21.39
CA VAL A 588 -12.60 13.09 -20.46
C VAL A 588 -14.05 13.01 -20.01
N ARG A 589 -15.01 12.81 -20.93
CA ARG A 589 -16.42 12.63 -20.59
C ARG A 589 -16.62 11.49 -19.59
N SER A 590 -16.06 10.30 -19.87
CA SER A 590 -16.18 9.17 -18.94
C SER A 590 -15.47 9.42 -17.61
N TYR A 591 -14.39 10.20 -17.58
CA TYR A 591 -13.71 10.57 -16.34
C TYR A 591 -14.54 11.55 -15.51
N VAL A 592 -15.14 12.56 -16.14
CA VAL A 592 -16.05 13.53 -15.51
C VAL A 592 -17.29 12.84 -14.96
N GLU A 593 -17.90 11.93 -15.74
CA GLU A 593 -18.97 11.05 -15.24
C GLU A 593 -18.54 10.30 -13.98
N GLY A 594 -17.32 9.77 -13.97
CA GLY A 594 -16.80 9.08 -12.80
C GLY A 594 -16.62 9.97 -11.59
N LEU A 595 -16.12 11.19 -11.75
CA LEU A 595 -15.99 12.14 -10.64
C LEU A 595 -17.36 12.46 -10.03
N CYS A 596 -18.36 12.70 -10.88
CA CYS A 596 -19.74 12.87 -10.45
C CYS A 596 -20.30 11.63 -9.75
N TRP A 597 -19.97 10.42 -10.26
CA TRP A 597 -20.40 9.16 -9.68
C TRP A 597 -19.81 8.95 -8.29
N VAL A 598 -18.49 9.15 -8.13
CA VAL A 598 -17.78 8.98 -6.85
C VAL A 598 -18.30 9.95 -5.81
N LEU A 599 -18.47 11.24 -6.18
CA LEU A 599 -19.01 12.22 -5.24
C LEU A 599 -20.44 11.86 -4.80
N ARG A 600 -21.32 11.46 -5.73
CA ARG A 600 -22.66 10.98 -5.34
C ARG A 600 -22.58 9.73 -4.48
N TYR A 601 -21.65 8.82 -4.75
CA TYR A 601 -21.51 7.59 -3.96
C TYR A 601 -21.20 7.85 -2.49
N TYR A 602 -20.37 8.87 -2.22
CA TYR A 602 -20.00 9.28 -0.87
C TYR A 602 -21.14 10.01 -0.13
N TYR A 603 -21.81 10.95 -0.81
CA TYR A 603 -22.77 11.87 -0.17
C TYR A 603 -24.24 11.43 -0.25
N GLN A 604 -24.62 10.71 -1.31
CA GLN A 604 -26.00 10.30 -1.60
C GLN A 604 -26.20 8.78 -1.68
N GLY A 605 -25.11 8.01 -1.74
CA GLY A 605 -25.16 6.57 -2.01
C GLY A 605 -25.03 6.25 -3.50
N CYS A 606 -25.10 4.97 -3.85
CA CYS A 606 -24.76 4.50 -5.20
C CYS A 606 -25.72 5.08 -6.27
N ALA A 607 -25.21 6.01 -7.08
CA ALA A 607 -25.99 6.65 -8.15
C ALA A 607 -26.23 5.73 -9.35
N SER A 608 -25.32 4.78 -9.60
CA SER A 608 -25.49 3.76 -10.63
C SER A 608 -24.71 2.49 -10.31
N TRP A 609 -25.41 1.36 -10.21
CA TRP A 609 -24.81 0.05 -10.01
C TRP A 609 -24.12 -0.52 -11.26
N LYS A 610 -24.46 0.02 -12.44
CA LYS A 610 -23.95 -0.42 -13.75
C LYS A 610 -22.78 0.40 -14.26
N TRP A 611 -22.64 1.65 -13.82
CA TRP A 611 -21.61 2.55 -14.32
C TRP A 611 -20.20 2.05 -13.93
N PHE A 612 -19.24 2.24 -14.83
CA PHE A 612 -17.82 2.00 -14.60
C PHE A 612 -16.98 2.85 -15.55
N PHE A 613 -15.75 3.16 -15.17
CA PHE A 613 -14.80 3.83 -16.06
C PHE A 613 -14.19 2.82 -17.06
N PRO A 614 -14.39 3.00 -18.38
CA PRO A 614 -14.07 1.97 -19.37
C PRO A 614 -12.64 2.05 -19.92
N PHE A 615 -11.74 2.76 -19.25
CA PHE A 615 -10.34 2.90 -19.65
C PHE A 615 -9.39 2.54 -18.52
N HIS A 616 -8.18 2.10 -18.85
CA HIS A 616 -7.15 1.75 -17.86
C HIS A 616 -6.34 2.97 -17.37
N TYR A 617 -6.37 4.07 -18.11
CA TYR A 617 -5.54 5.25 -17.88
C TYR A 617 -6.39 6.51 -17.86
N ALA A 618 -5.93 7.51 -17.11
CA ALA A 618 -6.60 8.81 -17.02
C ALA A 618 -6.19 9.72 -18.18
N PRO A 619 -7.02 10.71 -18.58
CA PRO A 619 -6.58 11.79 -19.46
C PRO A 619 -5.64 12.76 -18.71
N PHE A 620 -5.05 13.73 -19.41
CA PHE A 620 -4.30 14.81 -18.77
C PHE A 620 -5.23 15.94 -18.31
N ALA A 621 -4.80 16.73 -17.33
CA ALA A 621 -5.59 17.85 -16.83
C ALA A 621 -5.85 18.89 -17.94
N SER A 622 -4.87 19.08 -18.84
CA SER A 622 -5.00 19.95 -20.01
C SER A 622 -6.08 19.53 -21.03
N ASP A 623 -6.58 18.28 -20.98
CA ASP A 623 -7.64 17.77 -21.86
C ASP A 623 -9.06 18.11 -21.39
N PHE A 624 -9.24 18.56 -20.14
CA PHE A 624 -10.55 18.92 -19.61
C PHE A 624 -11.00 20.29 -20.13
N ARG A 625 -11.54 20.31 -21.35
CA ARG A 625 -12.06 21.51 -22.02
C ARG A 625 -13.52 21.31 -22.39
N ASP A 626 -14.32 22.37 -22.25
CA ASP A 626 -15.74 22.40 -22.58
C ASP A 626 -16.54 21.31 -21.82
N ILE A 627 -16.24 21.09 -20.54
CA ILE A 627 -16.79 19.96 -19.77
C ILE A 627 -18.17 20.26 -19.17
N GLN A 628 -18.60 21.52 -19.16
CA GLN A 628 -19.86 21.97 -18.55
C GLN A 628 -21.10 21.20 -19.03
N GLY A 629 -21.14 20.84 -20.32
CA GLY A 629 -22.26 20.11 -20.94
C GLY A 629 -22.02 18.60 -21.09
N MET A 630 -20.94 18.04 -20.53
CA MET A 630 -20.58 16.65 -20.78
C MET A 630 -21.38 15.63 -19.98
N PHE A 631 -21.98 16.02 -18.86
CA PHE A 631 -22.76 15.12 -18.00
C PHE A 631 -24.02 15.79 -17.46
N SER A 632 -25.10 15.01 -17.37
CA SER A 632 -26.39 15.45 -16.83
C SER A 632 -26.86 14.54 -15.68
N GLU A 633 -27.29 13.32 -15.98
CA GLU A 633 -27.81 12.36 -15.01
C GLU A 633 -27.37 10.91 -15.31
N PHE A 634 -27.34 10.09 -14.27
CA PHE A 634 -27.17 8.64 -14.39
C PHE A 634 -28.51 7.95 -14.66
N GLU A 635 -28.46 6.75 -15.26
CA GLU A 635 -29.62 5.86 -15.37
C GLU A 635 -30.23 5.60 -13.98
N LYS A 636 -31.53 5.85 -13.84
CA LYS A 636 -32.28 5.62 -12.58
C LYS A 636 -32.59 4.14 -12.41
N ASP A 637 -32.86 3.73 -11.17
CA ASP A 637 -33.31 2.38 -10.80
C ASP A 637 -32.38 1.23 -11.23
N THR A 638 -31.08 1.51 -11.41
CA THR A 638 -30.08 0.46 -11.60
C THR A 638 -30.02 -0.44 -10.36
N LYS A 639 -29.89 -1.75 -10.59
CA LYS A 639 -29.91 -2.76 -9.52
C LYS A 639 -28.53 -3.40 -9.35
N PRO A 640 -28.18 -3.81 -8.12
CA PRO A 640 -27.01 -4.66 -7.88
C PRO A 640 -27.09 -5.95 -8.72
N VAL A 641 -25.92 -6.45 -9.11
CA VAL A 641 -25.80 -7.76 -9.75
C VAL A 641 -26.22 -8.85 -8.75
N ARG A 642 -26.81 -9.95 -9.23
CA ARG A 642 -27.17 -11.09 -8.38
C ARG A 642 -25.89 -11.76 -7.82
N ARG A 643 -25.89 -12.12 -6.53
CA ARG A 643 -24.74 -12.66 -5.78
C ARG A 643 -23.95 -13.75 -6.52
N PHE A 644 -24.65 -14.73 -7.10
CA PHE A 644 -24.03 -15.85 -7.83
C PHE A 644 -23.13 -15.43 -9.01
N TRP A 645 -23.44 -14.29 -9.65
CA TRP A 645 -22.65 -13.81 -10.79
C TRP A 645 -21.40 -13.03 -10.38
N VAL A 646 -21.31 -12.59 -9.12
CA VAL A 646 -20.20 -11.77 -8.63
C VAL A 646 -18.93 -12.59 -8.48
N TYR A 647 -19.03 -13.78 -7.87
CA TYR A 647 -17.90 -14.73 -7.81
C TYR A 647 -17.37 -15.02 -9.21
N ARG A 648 -18.27 -15.34 -10.14
CA ARG A 648 -17.93 -15.69 -11.53
C ARG A 648 -17.27 -14.57 -12.34
N VAL A 649 -17.57 -13.30 -12.05
CA VAL A 649 -16.94 -12.13 -12.70
C VAL A 649 -15.61 -11.76 -12.03
N GLY A 650 -15.47 -12.04 -10.73
CA GLY A 650 -14.28 -11.75 -9.93
C GLY A 650 -13.26 -12.89 -9.81
N SER A 651 -13.57 -14.11 -10.25
CA SER A 651 -12.71 -15.30 -10.16
C SER A 651 -12.01 -15.61 -11.49
N GLU A 652 -10.75 -16.05 -11.43
CA GLU A 652 -10.07 -16.66 -12.58
C GLU A 652 -10.65 -18.05 -12.91
N PRO A 653 -10.47 -18.57 -14.14
CA PRO A 653 -10.76 -19.97 -14.48
C PRO A 653 -9.92 -20.98 -13.69
N LEU A 654 -8.86 -20.53 -13.02
CA LEU A 654 -7.91 -21.35 -12.26
C LEU A 654 -8.26 -21.48 -10.77
N ALA A 655 -9.30 -20.78 -10.29
CA ALA A 655 -9.84 -21.05 -8.96
C ALA A 655 -10.52 -22.44 -9.01
N GLY A 656 -10.02 -23.37 -8.19
CA GLY A 656 -10.51 -24.76 -8.11
C GLY A 656 -12.01 -24.89 -7.78
N PRO A 657 -12.52 -26.13 -7.61
CA PRO A 657 -13.92 -26.48 -7.81
C PRO A 657 -14.81 -26.03 -6.64
N VAL A 658 -15.07 -24.73 -6.52
CA VAL A 658 -16.01 -24.17 -5.52
C VAL A 658 -17.45 -24.15 -6.08
N LEU A 659 -17.64 -24.41 -7.37
CA LEU A 659 -18.96 -24.57 -7.98
C LEU A 659 -19.20 -26.02 -8.38
N THR A 660 -19.93 -26.75 -7.53
CA THR A 660 -20.59 -27.99 -7.94
C THR A 660 -21.59 -27.65 -9.07
N ARG A 661 -21.29 -28.16 -10.27
CA ARG A 661 -22.07 -28.05 -11.54
C ARG A 661 -22.09 -26.68 -12.23
N SER A 662 -20.96 -26.16 -12.71
CA SER A 662 -20.88 -25.26 -13.90
C SER A 662 -19.43 -24.93 -14.33
N ALA A 663 -18.48 -25.87 -14.20
CA ALA A 663 -17.10 -25.63 -14.67
C ALA A 663 -16.98 -25.53 -16.21
N ASP A 664 -17.96 -26.07 -16.95
CA ASP A 664 -17.89 -26.21 -18.42
C ASP A 664 -18.14 -24.93 -19.23
N LEU A 665 -18.53 -23.81 -18.60
CA LEU A 665 -18.83 -22.57 -19.33
C LEU A 665 -17.64 -21.61 -19.45
N PHE A 666 -16.49 -21.87 -18.81
CA PHE A 666 -15.28 -21.07 -19.00
C PHE A 666 -14.53 -21.39 -20.32
N SER A 667 -14.86 -22.51 -20.96
CA SER A 667 -14.19 -22.98 -22.19
C SER A 667 -14.91 -22.58 -23.49
N SER A 668 -16.09 -21.96 -23.44
CA SER A 668 -16.88 -21.62 -24.63
C SER A 668 -16.93 -20.12 -24.92
N SER A 669 -16.69 -19.81 -26.19
CA SER A 669 -16.56 -18.51 -26.86
C SER A 669 -17.84 -17.68 -26.93
N LEU A 670 -18.55 -17.50 -25.81
CA LEU A 670 -19.84 -16.79 -25.73
C LEU A 670 -19.76 -15.47 -24.95
N TRP A 671 -18.68 -14.70 -25.13
CA TRP A 671 -18.49 -13.37 -24.54
C TRP A 671 -18.53 -12.23 -25.58
N SER A 672 -19.57 -12.23 -26.40
CA SER A 672 -19.87 -11.11 -27.30
C SER A 672 -21.38 -10.88 -27.36
N SER A 673 -21.95 -10.26 -26.32
CA SER A 673 -23.22 -9.51 -26.33
C SER A 673 -23.34 -8.66 -25.06
#